data_AF-A0A3N5TFH3-F1
#
_entry.id   AF-A0A3N5TFH3-F1
#
_cell.length_a   1.000
_cell.length_b   1.000
_cell.length_c   1.000
_cell.angle_alpha   90.00
_cell.angle_beta   90.00
_cell.angle_gamma   90.00
#
_symmetry.space_group_name_H-M   'P 1'
#
loop_
_entity.id
_entity.type
_entity.pdbx_description
1 polymer ?
#
loop_
_entity_poly.entity_id
_entity_poly.type
_entity_poly.pdbx_seq_one_letter_code
_entity_poly.pdbx_strand_id
1 'polypeptide(L)'
;AVITNAGIVSITAEETSKLAARAAGFTFGSESKVGAGAAFAVIYAGNLVNAYIGKNVHVTATQLTLTANKHRVNLTDFSLPFDFDTHKFPDGFDFFTGLQLLNLLTSNNYYVEAIAGSVTGGDVALAGAFAVLVFNNVTAAFIDENAVVNVTGNVSLTSTANVNAKAIGGAVAATTGKAGVGITMVNIVNWDVIRAFIAKSASVTSSSDVSLRADADQEFTIIAVSAAGGDKAGVGGAFTVLFSKNASEAYIGEGATVNALGSILLNATNDTRAFIIAGGGAGASTAAVNAVLAALVIWNDTNAYIGTNAVTNAMNATSLTASASELGILAVISLAGSGTTSVGGAVAVKTIKSNTQAYIGQGAHVNLDLSYASPDQTVSISATDTTTLAGIAGNGAVSSGSAGLGASSDTTVLVKIVNAYIGASAQVRAVKAINILAKTVDTVVSITAGFAGASTAAVGGSVGILIVTNTIQAYIGDNAVVFTNGNIVIEALSDLVAVVLAGSGGYGGSAGVGGSLGVTTIISTVLAYIGQGANVTALGNVEAVNTFTGASGKAKELARGLFLTAYSTEVIVVTVVSGQGGGSAGVAVSVGANVIRNITEAFIKANAVINQNNAAAHAAQEVRLVAVDETVLTTVVGMLGAGGSAGVGAASDTGDMVKTTRAYIQDGASVNAKNDIMLSS
;
A
#
# COMPACT_ATOMS: atom_id res chain seq x y z
N ALA A 1 -11.24 16.68 -36.05
CA ALA A 1 -11.95 15.68 -36.89
C ALA A 1 -13.43 15.73 -36.54
N VAL A 2 -14.30 15.30 -37.47
CA VAL A 2 -15.76 15.24 -37.25
C VAL A 2 -16.23 13.83 -37.62
N ILE A 3 -16.84 13.14 -36.66
CA ILE A 3 -17.47 11.82 -36.84
C ILE A 3 -18.97 12.02 -36.66
N THR A 4 -19.76 11.76 -37.70
CA THR A 4 -21.22 11.95 -37.69
C THR A 4 -21.94 10.65 -38.05
N ASN A 5 -23.07 10.38 -37.40
CA ASN A 5 -23.95 9.24 -37.67
C ASN A 5 -23.26 7.87 -37.53
N ALA A 6 -22.30 7.75 -36.61
CA ALA A 6 -21.68 6.46 -36.34
C ALA A 6 -22.63 5.58 -35.50
N GLY A 7 -22.60 4.26 -35.73
CA GLY A 7 -23.23 3.30 -34.81
C GLY A 7 -22.43 3.22 -33.52
N ILE A 8 -21.47 2.30 -33.44
CA ILE A 8 -20.56 2.17 -32.31
C ILE A 8 -19.19 2.74 -32.72
N VAL A 9 -18.66 3.66 -31.91
CA VAL A 9 -17.26 4.09 -31.99
C VAL A 9 -16.49 3.36 -30.90
N SER A 10 -15.63 2.42 -31.29
CA SER A 10 -14.77 1.66 -30.37
C SER A 10 -13.31 1.92 -30.72
N ILE A 11 -12.55 2.47 -29.78
CA ILE A 11 -11.09 2.63 -29.91
C ILE A 11 -10.46 1.80 -28.80
N THR A 12 -9.65 0.83 -29.20
CA THR A 12 -9.03 -0.12 -28.28
C THR A 12 -7.52 -0.11 -28.49
N ALA A 13 -6.76 0.03 -27.41
CA ALA A 13 -5.32 -0.15 -27.35
C ALA A 13 -5.02 -1.30 -26.37
N GLU A 14 -4.35 -2.34 -26.86
CA GLU A 14 -4.07 -3.56 -26.12
C GLU A 14 -2.56 -3.76 -26.02
N GLU A 15 -2.06 -4.13 -24.84
CA GLU A 15 -0.68 -4.49 -24.61
C GLU A 15 -0.59 -5.80 -23.85
N THR A 16 0.16 -6.76 -24.41
CA THR A 16 0.35 -8.12 -23.87
C THR A 16 1.82 -8.49 -23.79
N SER A 17 2.73 -7.50 -23.78
CA SER A 17 4.15 -7.78 -23.96
C SER A 17 4.73 -8.41 -22.70
N LYS A 18 5.65 -9.33 -22.96
CA LYS A 18 6.50 -9.99 -21.98
C LYS A 18 7.95 -9.63 -22.26
N LEU A 19 8.69 -9.29 -21.21
CA LEU A 19 10.12 -9.09 -21.30
C LEU A 19 10.80 -9.94 -20.23
N ALA A 20 11.73 -10.78 -20.66
CA ALA A 20 12.50 -11.65 -19.79
C ALA A 20 14.00 -11.49 -20.05
N ALA A 21 14.79 -11.29 -19.00
CA ALA A 21 16.24 -11.24 -19.07
C ALA A 21 16.82 -12.21 -18.04
N ARG A 22 17.66 -13.14 -18.50
CA ARG A 22 18.23 -14.19 -17.66
C ARG A 22 19.74 -14.23 -17.88
N ALA A 23 20.51 -14.18 -16.81
CA ALA A 23 21.95 -14.27 -16.85
C ALA A 23 22.43 -15.34 -15.86
N ALA A 24 23.40 -16.14 -16.28
CA ALA A 24 24.04 -17.10 -15.41
C ALA A 24 25.55 -17.12 -15.62
N GLY A 25 26.32 -17.23 -14.54
CA GLY A 25 27.78 -17.25 -14.58
C GLY A 25 28.36 -18.18 -13.55
N PHE A 26 29.00 -19.26 -14.00
CA PHE A 26 29.53 -20.31 -13.14
C PHE A 26 31.02 -20.53 -13.37
N THR A 27 31.78 -20.74 -12.31
CA THR A 27 33.17 -21.18 -12.37
C THR A 27 33.39 -22.40 -11.49
N PHE A 28 33.97 -23.44 -12.06
CA PHE A 28 34.37 -24.67 -11.36
C PHE A 28 35.85 -24.93 -11.61
N GLY A 29 36.64 -25.18 -10.57
CA GLY A 29 38.05 -25.52 -10.75
C GLY A 29 38.67 -26.16 -9.51
N SER A 30 39.23 -27.36 -9.65
CA SER A 30 39.92 -28.04 -8.56
C SER A 30 41.29 -27.42 -8.23
N GLU A 31 41.97 -26.83 -9.22
CA GLU A 31 43.36 -26.34 -9.10
C GLU A 31 43.51 -24.82 -9.31
N SER A 32 42.43 -24.12 -9.68
CA SER A 32 42.46 -22.68 -9.97
C SER A 32 42.57 -21.87 -8.68
N LYS A 33 43.64 -21.08 -8.51
CA LYS A 33 43.85 -20.26 -7.31
C LYS A 33 42.70 -19.29 -7.01
N VAL A 34 41.97 -18.83 -8.03
CA VAL A 34 40.81 -17.96 -7.91
C VAL A 34 39.71 -18.46 -8.85
N GLY A 35 38.49 -18.56 -8.35
CA GLY A 35 37.27 -18.73 -9.14
C GLY A 35 36.37 -17.50 -9.02
N ALA A 36 35.73 -17.09 -10.10
CA ALA A 36 34.84 -15.93 -10.12
C ALA A 36 33.64 -16.15 -11.05
N GLY A 37 32.45 -16.33 -10.48
CA GLY A 37 31.18 -16.36 -11.19
C GLY A 37 30.46 -15.01 -11.05
N ALA A 38 29.96 -14.46 -12.15
CA ALA A 38 29.16 -13.25 -12.10
C ALA A 38 28.01 -13.31 -13.11
N ALA A 39 26.84 -12.82 -12.71
CA ALA A 39 25.66 -12.71 -13.55
C ALA A 39 25.01 -11.34 -13.38
N PHE A 40 24.65 -10.72 -14.50
CA PHE A 40 24.02 -9.42 -14.56
C PHE A 40 22.86 -9.46 -15.55
N ALA A 41 21.64 -9.21 -15.07
CA ALA A 41 20.45 -9.15 -15.89
C ALA A 41 19.68 -7.87 -15.58
N VAL A 42 19.33 -7.11 -16.62
CA VAL A 42 18.61 -5.86 -16.48
C VAL A 42 17.48 -5.78 -17.49
N ILE A 43 16.34 -5.30 -17.02
CA ILE A 43 15.22 -4.90 -17.86
C ILE A 43 14.94 -3.42 -17.63
N TYR A 44 14.73 -2.70 -18.73
CA TYR A 44 14.11 -1.39 -18.76
C TYR A 44 12.93 -1.42 -19.75
N ALA A 45 11.74 -1.03 -19.31
CA ALA A 45 10.54 -1.00 -20.17
C ALA A 45 9.68 0.25 -19.92
N GLY A 46 9.14 0.87 -20.97
CA GLY A 46 8.29 2.04 -20.83
C GLY A 46 7.19 2.05 -21.89
N ASN A 47 6.07 1.37 -21.60
CA ASN A 47 5.00 1.18 -22.56
C ASN A 47 3.97 2.30 -22.45
N LEU A 48 3.52 2.81 -23.60
CA LEU A 48 2.46 3.81 -23.71
C LEU A 48 1.26 3.19 -24.43
N VAL A 49 0.14 3.06 -23.73
CA VAL A 49 -1.08 2.41 -24.21
C VAL A 49 -2.23 3.41 -24.12
N ASN A 50 -2.56 4.06 -25.24
CA ASN A 50 -3.55 5.14 -25.27
C ASN A 50 -4.72 4.83 -26.22
N ALA A 51 -5.94 4.99 -25.73
CA ALA A 51 -7.16 5.01 -26.53
C ALA A 51 -7.89 6.33 -26.31
N TYR A 52 -8.03 7.17 -27.33
CA TYR A 52 -8.50 8.53 -27.10
C TYR A 52 -9.28 9.17 -28.25
N ILE A 53 -10.12 10.13 -27.89
CA ILE A 53 -10.70 11.13 -28.79
C ILE A 53 -9.87 12.41 -28.65
N GLY A 54 -9.25 12.85 -29.75
CA GLY A 54 -8.32 13.99 -29.73
C GLY A 54 -8.99 15.35 -29.51
N LYS A 55 -8.15 16.38 -29.31
CA LYS A 55 -8.59 17.76 -29.06
C LYS A 55 -9.49 18.31 -30.16
N ASN A 56 -10.52 19.07 -29.77
CA ASN A 56 -11.47 19.73 -30.68
C ASN A 56 -12.20 18.76 -31.64
N VAL A 57 -12.20 17.45 -31.35
CA VAL A 57 -12.91 16.46 -32.17
C VAL A 57 -14.39 16.47 -31.81
N HIS A 58 -15.24 16.38 -32.83
CA HIS A 58 -16.69 16.26 -32.68
C HIS A 58 -17.12 14.84 -33.03
N VAL A 59 -17.86 14.18 -32.14
CA VAL A 59 -18.36 12.81 -32.32
C VAL A 59 -19.87 12.77 -32.08
N THR A 60 -20.62 12.23 -33.03
CA THR A 60 -22.01 11.83 -32.86
C THR A 60 -22.14 10.33 -33.15
N ALA A 61 -22.54 9.54 -32.16
CA ALA A 61 -22.62 8.08 -32.26
C ALA A 61 -23.78 7.46 -31.46
N THR A 62 -24.09 6.18 -31.68
CA THR A 62 -24.98 5.41 -30.79
C THR A 62 -24.25 4.98 -29.51
N GLN A 63 -22.97 4.63 -29.58
CA GLN A 63 -22.16 4.25 -28.42
C GLN A 63 -20.71 4.69 -28.60
N LEU A 64 -20.03 5.06 -27.51
CA LEU A 64 -18.60 5.33 -27.48
C LEU A 64 -17.91 4.45 -26.42
N THR A 65 -16.91 3.69 -26.85
CA THR A 65 -16.06 2.88 -25.97
C THR A 65 -14.59 3.19 -26.26
N LEU A 66 -13.86 3.65 -25.26
CA LEU A 66 -12.41 3.86 -25.28
C LEU A 66 -11.78 2.92 -24.28
N THR A 67 -10.94 2.00 -24.75
CA THR A 67 -10.35 0.95 -23.91
C THR A 67 -8.84 0.93 -24.09
N ALA A 68 -8.10 1.18 -23.01
CA ALA A 68 -6.65 1.04 -22.96
C ALA A 68 -6.30 -0.01 -21.92
N ASN A 69 -5.76 -1.14 -22.36
CA ASN A 69 -5.52 -2.28 -21.49
C ASN A 69 -4.06 -2.75 -21.61
N LYS A 70 -3.42 -2.89 -20.46
CA LYS A 70 -2.20 -3.68 -20.30
C LYS A 70 -2.56 -4.98 -19.57
N HIS A 71 -2.47 -6.09 -20.27
CA HIS A 71 -2.86 -7.40 -19.75
C HIS A 71 -1.76 -8.03 -18.92
N ARG A 72 -2.20 -8.81 -17.93
CA ARG A 72 -1.34 -9.79 -17.27
C ARG A 72 -0.93 -10.86 -18.27
N VAL A 73 0.32 -11.31 -18.19
CA VAL A 73 0.78 -12.47 -18.97
C VAL A 73 0.73 -13.73 -18.09
N ASN A 74 0.04 -14.79 -18.56
CA ASN A 74 -0.08 -16.08 -17.87
C ASN A 74 0.59 -17.24 -18.65
N LEU A 75 0.79 -18.40 -18.00
CA LEU A 75 1.47 -19.59 -18.57
C LEU A 75 0.79 -20.14 -19.83
N THR A 76 -0.54 -20.01 -19.94
CA THR A 76 -1.32 -20.53 -21.07
C THR A 76 -1.10 -19.77 -22.37
N ASP A 77 -0.48 -18.59 -22.30
CA ASP A 77 -0.43 -17.64 -23.40
C ASP A 77 0.82 -17.85 -24.28
N PHE A 78 1.71 -18.78 -23.92
CA PHE A 78 2.95 -19.04 -24.65
C PHE A 78 3.52 -20.45 -24.45
N SER A 79 3.82 -21.17 -25.53
CA SER A 79 4.64 -22.39 -25.49
C SER A 79 6.08 -22.08 -25.90
N LEU A 80 7.05 -22.53 -25.10
CA LEU A 80 8.47 -22.45 -25.47
C LEU A 80 8.83 -23.65 -26.36
N PRO A 81 9.53 -23.45 -27.50
CA PRO A 81 9.98 -24.53 -28.36
C PRO A 81 11.37 -25.08 -27.93
N PHE A 82 11.64 -25.17 -26.62
CA PHE A 82 12.96 -25.58 -26.12
C PHE A 82 12.85 -26.72 -25.11
N ASP A 83 13.49 -27.84 -25.44
CA ASP A 83 13.52 -29.09 -24.68
C ASP A 83 14.85 -29.22 -23.92
N PHE A 84 14.77 -29.30 -22.60
CA PHE A 84 15.93 -29.39 -21.69
C PHE A 84 16.39 -30.83 -21.44
N ASP A 85 15.72 -31.86 -21.98
CA ASP A 85 16.04 -33.28 -21.72
C ASP A 85 17.35 -33.77 -22.40
N THR A 86 18.05 -32.90 -23.13
CA THR A 86 19.18 -33.30 -23.99
C THR A 86 20.59 -33.10 -23.41
N HIS A 87 20.76 -32.55 -22.20
CA HIS A 87 22.09 -32.31 -21.61
C HIS A 87 22.21 -32.89 -20.19
N LYS A 88 22.85 -34.06 -20.05
CA LYS A 88 23.15 -34.68 -18.75
C LYS A 88 24.53 -34.26 -18.23
N PHE A 89 24.59 -33.86 -16.96
CA PHE A 89 25.82 -33.59 -16.20
C PHE A 89 26.21 -34.78 -15.30
N PRO A 90 27.46 -34.83 -14.78
CA PRO A 90 27.97 -35.95 -13.99
C PRO A 90 27.22 -36.18 -12.67
N ASP A 91 27.17 -37.44 -12.23
CA ASP A 91 26.42 -37.88 -11.04
C ASP A 91 27.02 -37.32 -9.72
N GLY A 92 26.16 -36.79 -8.84
CA GLY A 92 26.53 -36.37 -7.46
C GLY A 92 26.30 -34.89 -7.10
N PHE A 93 25.91 -34.03 -8.06
CA PHE A 93 25.54 -32.64 -7.83
C PHE A 93 24.22 -32.32 -8.56
N ASP A 94 23.10 -32.49 -7.85
CA ASP A 94 21.78 -32.18 -8.41
C ASP A 94 21.29 -30.80 -7.94
N PHE A 95 21.97 -29.74 -8.42
CA PHE A 95 21.53 -28.36 -8.22
C PHE A 95 20.29 -28.02 -9.08
N PHE A 96 19.96 -28.85 -10.07
CA PHE A 96 19.07 -28.53 -11.18
C PHE A 96 17.73 -29.29 -11.21
N THR A 97 17.47 -30.28 -10.33
CA THR A 97 16.08 -30.75 -10.12
C THR A 97 15.15 -29.65 -9.59
N GLY A 98 15.69 -28.63 -8.92
CA GLY A 98 14.99 -27.37 -8.62
C GLY A 98 14.72 -26.48 -9.84
N LEU A 99 15.36 -26.73 -11.00
CA LEU A 99 15.14 -26.01 -12.25
C LEU A 99 13.96 -26.55 -13.09
N GLN A 100 13.38 -27.70 -12.75
CA GLN A 100 12.09 -28.11 -13.33
C GLN A 100 10.92 -27.25 -12.77
N LEU A 101 11.12 -26.58 -11.63
CA LEU A 101 10.26 -25.47 -11.17
C LEU A 101 10.43 -24.19 -12.02
N LEU A 102 11.48 -24.07 -12.85
CA LEU A 102 11.80 -22.83 -13.57
C LEU A 102 10.92 -22.60 -14.80
N ASN A 103 10.33 -23.64 -15.40
CA ASN A 103 9.29 -23.46 -16.43
C ASN A 103 7.98 -22.89 -15.84
N LEU A 104 7.77 -23.01 -14.52
CA LEU A 104 6.57 -22.52 -13.83
C LEU A 104 6.67 -21.02 -13.44
N LEU A 105 7.87 -20.43 -13.50
CA LEU A 105 8.14 -19.07 -12.99
C LEU A 105 8.28 -18.00 -14.09
N THR A 106 8.27 -18.37 -15.38
CA THR A 106 8.58 -17.44 -16.49
C THR A 106 7.36 -16.68 -17.04
N SER A 107 6.13 -16.94 -16.58
CA SER A 107 4.92 -16.28 -17.08
C SER A 107 4.63 -14.96 -16.36
N ASN A 108 5.41 -13.94 -16.67
CA ASN A 108 5.18 -12.61 -16.14
C ASN A 108 5.34 -11.56 -17.23
N ASN A 109 4.73 -10.39 -17.08
CA ASN A 109 4.97 -9.22 -17.92
C ASN A 109 6.46 -8.88 -17.91
N TYR A 110 7.08 -8.92 -16.72
CA TYR A 110 8.50 -8.67 -16.55
C TYR A 110 9.15 -9.73 -15.67
N TYR A 111 10.21 -10.35 -16.18
CA TYR A 111 10.97 -11.38 -15.46
C TYR A 111 12.47 -11.14 -15.59
N VAL A 112 13.16 -10.92 -14.47
CA VAL A 112 14.62 -10.78 -14.47
C VAL A 112 15.25 -11.81 -13.54
N GLU A 113 16.31 -12.47 -14.00
CA GLU A 113 17.00 -13.52 -13.25
C GLU A 113 18.52 -13.39 -13.40
N ALA A 114 19.25 -13.41 -12.29
CA ALA A 114 20.70 -13.50 -12.28
C ALA A 114 21.17 -14.59 -11.31
N ILE A 115 21.91 -15.57 -11.81
CA ILE A 115 22.45 -16.66 -10.97
C ILE A 115 23.98 -16.76 -11.15
N ALA A 116 24.72 -16.63 -10.07
CA ALA A 116 26.17 -16.73 -10.08
C ALA A 116 26.67 -17.83 -9.15
N GLY A 117 27.71 -18.54 -9.56
CA GLY A 117 28.33 -19.58 -8.76
C GLY A 117 29.84 -19.63 -8.94
N SER A 118 30.57 -19.83 -7.86
CA SER A 118 31.99 -20.18 -7.91
C SER A 118 32.29 -21.27 -6.91
N VAL A 119 32.81 -22.40 -7.41
CA VAL A 119 33.30 -23.50 -6.59
C VAL A 119 34.76 -23.76 -6.98
N THR A 120 35.69 -23.53 -6.06
CA THR A 120 37.11 -23.78 -6.33
C THR A 120 37.85 -24.45 -5.19
N GLY A 121 38.78 -25.35 -5.54
CA GLY A 121 39.77 -25.91 -4.60
C GLY A 121 40.89 -24.93 -4.23
N GLY A 122 41.01 -23.79 -4.93
CA GLY A 122 42.02 -22.76 -4.72
C GLY A 122 41.74 -21.81 -3.55
N ASP A 123 42.38 -20.64 -3.51
CA ASP A 123 42.35 -19.73 -2.37
C ASP A 123 41.07 -18.88 -2.27
N VAL A 124 40.45 -18.51 -3.39
CA VAL A 124 39.36 -17.53 -3.40
C VAL A 124 38.23 -17.94 -4.34
N ALA A 125 36.99 -17.97 -3.84
CA ALA A 125 35.76 -18.07 -4.63
C ALA A 125 34.95 -16.77 -4.55
N LEU A 126 34.58 -16.20 -5.70
CA LEU A 126 33.74 -15.00 -5.78
C LEU A 126 32.47 -15.33 -6.58
N ALA A 127 31.30 -14.97 -6.07
CA ALA A 127 30.03 -15.07 -6.76
C ALA A 127 29.21 -13.77 -6.61
N GLY A 128 28.77 -13.21 -7.73
CA GLY A 128 27.97 -11.97 -7.75
C GLY A 128 26.77 -12.07 -8.68
N ALA A 129 25.56 -11.93 -8.15
CA ALA A 129 24.33 -11.94 -8.94
C ALA A 129 23.59 -10.60 -8.83
N PHE A 130 23.32 -9.97 -9.98
CA PHE A 130 22.71 -8.65 -10.06
C PHE A 130 21.51 -8.69 -11.02
N ALA A 131 20.31 -8.55 -10.48
CA ALA A 131 19.07 -8.50 -11.25
C ALA A 131 18.34 -7.18 -10.99
N VAL A 132 18.10 -6.38 -12.04
CA VAL A 132 17.40 -5.11 -11.92
C VAL A 132 16.28 -5.03 -12.93
N LEU A 133 15.08 -4.75 -12.46
CA LEU A 133 13.92 -4.51 -13.30
C LEU A 133 13.43 -3.09 -13.08
N VAL A 134 13.40 -2.31 -14.15
CA VAL A 134 12.86 -0.95 -14.17
C VAL A 134 11.73 -0.90 -15.19
N PHE A 135 10.55 -0.43 -14.80
CA PHE A 135 9.52 -0.13 -15.77
C PHE A 135 8.66 1.07 -15.40
N ASN A 136 8.25 1.81 -16.44
CA ASN A 136 7.48 3.04 -16.33
C ASN A 136 6.38 3.09 -17.39
N ASN A 137 5.20 2.53 -17.09
CA ASN A 137 4.13 2.43 -18.07
C ASN A 137 3.08 3.52 -17.91
N VAL A 138 2.47 3.91 -19.02
CA VAL A 138 1.31 4.79 -19.06
C VAL A 138 0.20 4.08 -19.82
N THR A 139 -0.94 3.90 -19.18
CA THR A 139 -2.15 3.38 -19.81
C THR A 139 -3.25 4.42 -19.65
N ALA A 140 -3.87 4.86 -20.73
CA ALA A 140 -4.86 5.93 -20.67
C ALA A 140 -6.00 5.80 -21.68
N ALA A 141 -7.23 5.95 -21.20
CA ALA A 141 -8.44 6.09 -22.00
C ALA A 141 -9.05 7.47 -21.79
N PHE A 142 -9.15 8.31 -22.83
CA PHE A 142 -9.56 9.70 -22.60
C PHE A 142 -10.28 10.42 -23.74
N ILE A 143 -11.09 11.40 -23.37
CA ILE A 143 -11.66 12.42 -24.26
C ILE A 143 -10.90 13.71 -23.99
N ASP A 144 -10.17 14.20 -24.98
CA ASP A 144 -9.22 15.31 -24.84
C ASP A 144 -9.91 16.69 -24.89
N GLU A 145 -9.14 17.75 -24.67
CA GLU A 145 -9.60 19.12 -24.44
C GLU A 145 -10.52 19.64 -25.56
N ASN A 146 -11.60 20.30 -25.16
CA ASN A 146 -12.60 20.90 -26.06
C ASN A 146 -13.26 19.92 -27.05
N ALA A 147 -13.11 18.60 -26.85
CA ALA A 147 -13.85 17.64 -27.65
C ALA A 147 -15.35 17.70 -27.32
N VAL A 148 -16.18 17.45 -28.33
CA VAL A 148 -17.64 17.42 -28.21
C VAL A 148 -18.12 16.03 -28.59
N VAL A 149 -18.75 15.33 -27.64
CA VAL A 149 -19.20 13.95 -27.80
C VAL A 149 -20.69 13.88 -27.49
N ASN A 150 -21.49 13.45 -28.46
CA ASN A 150 -22.94 13.27 -28.32
C ASN A 150 -23.30 11.82 -28.66
N VAL A 151 -23.81 11.08 -27.68
CA VAL A 151 -24.02 9.63 -27.79
C VAL A 151 -25.42 9.25 -27.31
N THR A 152 -26.15 8.42 -28.05
CA THR A 152 -27.51 7.98 -27.66
C THR A 152 -27.54 6.74 -26.76
N GLY A 153 -26.39 6.14 -26.50
CA GLY A 153 -26.15 5.07 -25.54
C GLY A 153 -24.97 5.42 -24.63
N ASN A 154 -24.23 4.41 -24.19
CA ASN A 154 -23.18 4.59 -23.17
C ASN A 154 -21.92 5.28 -23.72
N VAL A 155 -21.27 6.05 -22.85
CA VAL A 155 -19.88 6.50 -23.01
C VAL A 155 -19.03 5.77 -21.96
N SER A 156 -18.13 4.90 -22.40
CA SER A 156 -17.26 4.11 -21.51
C SER A 156 -15.79 4.39 -21.80
N LEU A 157 -15.07 4.87 -20.80
CA LEU A 157 -13.62 5.06 -20.81
C LEU A 157 -13.03 4.07 -19.79
N THR A 158 -12.31 3.07 -20.26
CA THR A 158 -11.70 2.04 -19.42
C THR A 158 -10.20 2.01 -19.65
N SER A 159 -9.44 2.23 -18.58
CA SER A 159 -8.01 2.08 -18.54
C SER A 159 -7.64 1.02 -17.51
N THR A 160 -7.01 -0.08 -17.93
CA THR A 160 -6.59 -1.15 -17.01
C THR A 160 -5.12 -1.45 -17.18
N ALA A 161 -4.41 -1.67 -16.08
CA ALA A 161 -3.06 -2.22 -16.09
C ALA A 161 -2.96 -3.34 -15.07
N ASN A 162 -2.91 -4.58 -15.55
CA ASN A 162 -2.60 -5.75 -14.74
C ASN A 162 -1.15 -6.16 -15.02
N VAL A 163 -0.28 -6.00 -14.03
CA VAL A 163 1.16 -6.21 -14.18
C VAL A 163 1.64 -7.20 -13.13
N ASN A 164 2.30 -8.26 -13.57
CA ASN A 164 3.15 -9.08 -12.70
C ASN A 164 4.63 -8.91 -13.06
N ALA A 165 5.44 -8.67 -12.05
CA ALA A 165 6.87 -8.48 -12.17
C ALA A 165 7.60 -9.34 -11.15
N LYS A 166 8.53 -10.17 -11.63
CA LYS A 166 9.33 -11.06 -10.78
C LYS A 166 10.81 -10.85 -11.04
N ALA A 167 11.57 -10.68 -9.97
CA ALA A 167 13.01 -10.52 -10.01
C ALA A 167 13.67 -11.54 -9.08
N ILE A 168 14.64 -12.29 -9.60
CA ILE A 168 15.29 -13.38 -8.89
C ILE A 168 16.82 -13.23 -8.99
N GLY A 169 17.50 -13.42 -7.87
CA GLY A 169 18.95 -13.38 -7.77
C GLY A 169 19.47 -14.45 -6.84
N GLY A 170 20.56 -15.11 -7.24
CA GLY A 170 21.21 -16.14 -6.45
C GLY A 170 22.73 -16.11 -6.61
N ALA A 171 23.50 -16.02 -5.53
CA ALA A 171 24.96 -16.12 -5.58
C ALA A 171 25.49 -17.17 -4.60
N VAL A 172 26.30 -18.11 -5.08
CA VAL A 172 26.95 -19.14 -4.24
C VAL A 172 28.45 -19.15 -4.47
N ALA A 173 29.24 -18.85 -3.43
CA ALA A 173 30.70 -18.93 -3.48
C ALA A 173 31.21 -19.94 -2.46
N ALA A 174 31.88 -21.01 -2.90
CA ALA A 174 32.41 -22.04 -2.03
C ALA A 174 33.86 -22.35 -2.38
N THR A 175 34.72 -22.43 -1.36
CA THR A 175 36.10 -22.84 -1.53
C THR A 175 36.64 -23.63 -0.33
N THR A 176 37.58 -24.53 -0.59
CA THR A 176 38.39 -25.17 0.46
C THR A 176 39.60 -24.32 0.88
N GLY A 177 39.94 -23.28 0.12
CA GLY A 177 41.00 -22.34 0.47
C GLY A 177 40.51 -21.18 1.31
N LYS A 178 41.16 -20.02 1.19
CA LYS A 178 41.04 -18.91 2.14
C LYS A 178 39.66 -18.29 2.23
N ALA A 179 39.03 -17.85 1.14
CA ALA A 179 37.87 -16.96 1.21
C ALA A 179 36.78 -17.26 0.17
N GLY A 180 35.53 -17.35 0.63
CA GLY A 180 34.33 -17.35 -0.22
C GLY A 180 33.55 -16.05 -0.06
N VAL A 181 33.18 -15.39 -1.16
CA VAL A 181 32.36 -14.17 -1.16
C VAL A 181 31.18 -14.33 -2.12
N GLY A 182 29.96 -14.37 -1.58
CA GLY A 182 28.72 -14.53 -2.34
C GLY A 182 27.78 -13.36 -2.09
N ILE A 183 27.54 -12.52 -3.10
CA ILE A 183 26.71 -11.31 -2.98
C ILE A 183 25.58 -11.33 -4.02
N THR A 184 24.38 -10.98 -3.58
CA THR A 184 23.20 -10.89 -4.43
C THR A 184 22.54 -9.53 -4.32
N MET A 185 22.18 -8.95 -5.45
CA MET A 185 21.40 -7.72 -5.55
C MET A 185 20.20 -7.98 -6.45
N VAL A 186 19.00 -7.71 -5.95
CA VAL A 186 17.78 -7.82 -6.76
C VAL A 186 16.86 -6.65 -6.49
N ASN A 187 16.57 -5.84 -7.52
CA ASN A 187 15.74 -4.65 -7.37
C ASN A 187 14.64 -4.58 -8.42
N ILE A 188 13.48 -4.07 -8.01
CA ILE A 188 12.40 -3.68 -8.91
C ILE A 188 12.09 -2.21 -8.66
N VAL A 189 12.04 -1.44 -9.74
CA VAL A 189 11.63 -0.03 -9.74
C VAL A 189 10.48 0.14 -10.71
N ASN A 190 9.34 0.60 -10.22
CA ASN A 190 8.10 0.71 -10.97
C ASN A 190 7.50 2.12 -10.86
N TRP A 191 7.09 2.66 -12.01
CA TRP A 191 6.36 3.93 -12.15
C TRP A 191 5.20 3.78 -13.13
N ASP A 192 4.05 3.33 -12.68
CA ASP A 192 2.89 3.18 -13.57
C ASP A 192 1.83 4.26 -13.35
N VAL A 193 1.23 4.70 -14.46
CA VAL A 193 0.15 5.69 -14.47
C VAL A 193 -1.01 5.14 -15.30
N ILE A 194 -2.18 5.02 -14.67
CA ILE A 194 -3.41 4.49 -15.24
C ILE A 194 -4.46 5.59 -15.18
N ARG A 195 -5.06 5.98 -16.32
CA ARG A 195 -5.99 7.12 -16.38
C ARG A 195 -7.21 6.87 -17.23
N ALA A 196 -8.39 7.18 -16.70
CA ALA A 196 -9.63 7.29 -17.46
C ALA A 196 -10.22 8.68 -17.27
N PHE A 197 -10.20 9.54 -18.28
CA PHE A 197 -10.59 10.93 -18.06
C PHE A 197 -11.31 11.64 -19.21
N ILE A 198 -12.14 12.60 -18.84
CA ILE A 198 -12.67 13.64 -19.72
C ILE A 198 -11.88 14.91 -19.40
N ALA A 199 -11.16 15.45 -20.38
CA ALA A 199 -10.24 16.57 -20.16
C ALA A 199 -10.97 17.91 -19.97
N LYS A 200 -10.19 18.96 -19.68
CA LYS A 200 -10.73 20.31 -19.44
C LYS A 200 -11.59 20.81 -20.61
N SER A 201 -12.69 21.48 -20.27
CA SER A 201 -13.62 22.11 -21.20
C SER A 201 -14.21 21.18 -22.29
N ALA A 202 -14.07 19.85 -22.16
CA ALA A 202 -14.74 18.91 -23.04
C ALA A 202 -16.24 18.85 -22.72
N SER A 203 -17.06 18.57 -23.73
CA SER A 203 -18.51 18.44 -23.60
C SER A 203 -18.95 17.04 -23.98
N VAL A 204 -19.55 16.31 -23.06
CA VAL A 204 -20.03 14.94 -23.26
C VAL A 204 -21.51 14.86 -22.92
N THR A 205 -22.33 14.40 -23.85
CA THR A 205 -23.77 14.12 -23.65
C THR A 205 -24.04 12.65 -23.97
N SER A 206 -24.64 11.93 -23.04
CA SER A 206 -25.09 10.54 -23.19
C SER A 206 -26.58 10.40 -22.86
N SER A 207 -27.33 9.67 -23.68
CA SER A 207 -28.70 9.27 -23.34
C SER A 207 -28.76 8.03 -22.41
N SER A 208 -27.62 7.59 -21.87
CA SER A 208 -27.49 6.48 -20.91
C SER A 208 -26.36 6.82 -19.93
N ASP A 209 -25.47 5.88 -19.59
CA ASP A 209 -24.40 6.08 -18.61
C ASP A 209 -23.13 6.69 -19.22
N VAL A 210 -22.42 7.46 -18.40
CA VAL A 210 -21.03 7.88 -18.61
C VAL A 210 -20.16 7.22 -17.54
N SER A 211 -19.27 6.31 -17.94
CA SER A 211 -18.43 5.53 -17.03
C SER A 211 -16.95 5.75 -17.34
N LEU A 212 -16.17 6.09 -16.31
CA LEU A 212 -14.73 6.27 -16.34
C LEU A 212 -14.12 5.31 -15.32
N ARG A 213 -13.32 4.35 -15.78
CA ARG A 213 -12.70 3.35 -14.92
C ARG A 213 -11.20 3.30 -15.15
N ALA A 214 -10.42 3.62 -14.13
CA ALA A 214 -8.98 3.42 -14.05
C ALA A 214 -8.70 2.29 -13.06
N ASP A 215 -8.01 1.24 -13.50
CA ASP A 215 -7.82 0.02 -12.72
C ASP A 215 -6.35 -0.44 -12.78
N ALA A 216 -5.65 -0.34 -11.66
CA ALA A 216 -4.28 -0.80 -11.52
C ALA A 216 -4.24 -2.03 -10.61
N ASP A 217 -3.75 -3.16 -11.12
CA ASP A 217 -3.51 -4.40 -10.37
C ASP A 217 -2.05 -4.81 -10.57
N GLN A 218 -1.27 -4.78 -9.50
CA GLN A 218 0.15 -5.03 -9.55
C GLN A 218 0.59 -6.10 -8.57
N GLU A 219 1.41 -7.03 -9.07
CA GLU A 219 2.05 -8.07 -8.27
C GLU A 219 3.56 -8.04 -8.48
N PHE A 220 4.29 -7.88 -7.38
CA PHE A 220 5.74 -7.89 -7.33
C PHE A 220 6.25 -9.06 -6.52
N THR A 221 7.25 -9.76 -7.06
CA THR A 221 7.98 -10.79 -6.33
C THR A 221 9.47 -10.54 -6.46
N ILE A 222 10.17 -10.46 -5.33
CA ILE A 222 11.63 -10.46 -5.30
C ILE A 222 12.12 -11.64 -4.48
N ILE A 223 13.07 -12.40 -5.03
CA ILE A 223 13.81 -13.43 -4.33
C ILE A 223 15.30 -13.14 -4.49
N ALA A 224 16.00 -12.88 -3.39
CA ALA A 224 17.44 -12.65 -3.37
C ALA A 224 18.10 -13.59 -2.35
N VAL A 225 18.92 -14.52 -2.81
CA VAL A 225 19.58 -15.50 -1.93
C VAL A 225 21.08 -15.53 -2.16
N SER A 226 21.85 -15.53 -1.08
CA SER A 226 23.31 -15.65 -1.15
C SER A 226 23.84 -16.73 -0.22
N ALA A 227 24.93 -17.37 -0.62
CA ALA A 227 25.68 -18.31 0.21
C ALA A 227 27.19 -18.16 -0.03
N ALA A 228 27.96 -18.18 1.05
CA ALA A 228 29.41 -18.04 0.99
C ALA A 228 30.11 -18.99 1.97
N GLY A 229 31.16 -19.66 1.51
CA GLY A 229 31.95 -20.61 2.29
C GLY A 229 33.44 -20.59 1.94
N GLY A 230 34.29 -20.51 2.95
CA GLY A 230 35.75 -20.63 2.81
C GLY A 230 36.41 -21.16 4.09
N ASP A 231 37.67 -21.59 4.04
CA ASP A 231 38.40 -21.99 5.26
C ASP A 231 38.55 -20.79 6.20
N LYS A 232 39.14 -19.69 5.77
CA LYS A 232 39.37 -18.54 6.67
C LYS A 232 38.20 -17.57 6.70
N ALA A 233 37.58 -17.28 5.56
CA ALA A 233 36.55 -16.26 5.48
C ALA A 233 35.34 -16.71 4.64
N GLY A 234 34.15 -16.42 5.16
CA GLY A 234 32.89 -16.51 4.43
C GLY A 234 32.20 -15.15 4.49
N VAL A 235 31.91 -14.55 3.34
CA VAL A 235 31.23 -13.25 3.25
C VAL A 235 29.99 -13.40 2.38
N GLY A 236 28.83 -13.40 3.00
CA GLY A 236 27.53 -13.49 2.34
C GLY A 236 26.78 -12.16 2.40
N GLY A 237 25.85 -11.95 1.47
CA GLY A 237 24.92 -10.85 1.60
C GLY A 237 23.91 -10.74 0.46
N ALA A 238 22.74 -10.23 0.80
CA ALA A 238 21.68 -9.94 -0.15
C ALA A 238 21.11 -8.55 0.08
N PHE A 239 20.96 -7.79 -1.01
CA PHE A 239 20.37 -6.46 -1.01
C PHE A 239 19.19 -6.41 -1.97
N THR A 240 18.05 -5.97 -1.47
CA THR A 240 16.84 -5.86 -2.27
C THR A 240 16.07 -4.58 -1.99
N VAL A 241 15.62 -3.93 -3.06
CA VAL A 241 14.69 -2.82 -3.02
C VAL A 241 13.57 -3.06 -4.01
N LEU A 242 12.33 -3.05 -3.52
CA LEU A 242 11.15 -2.78 -4.33
C LEU A 242 10.77 -1.32 -4.11
N PHE A 243 10.87 -0.51 -5.16
CA PHE A 243 10.29 0.82 -5.19
C PHE A 243 9.17 0.83 -6.23
N SER A 244 7.94 1.08 -5.80
CA SER A 244 6.79 1.16 -6.69
C SER A 244 6.05 2.46 -6.42
N LYS A 245 5.76 3.19 -7.49
CA LYS A 245 4.91 4.38 -7.46
C LYS A 245 3.82 4.25 -8.52
N ASN A 246 2.58 4.24 -8.09
CA ASN A 246 1.44 4.00 -8.96
C ASN A 246 0.41 5.10 -8.83
N ALA A 247 -0.09 5.56 -9.97
CA ALA A 247 -1.21 6.49 -10.03
C ALA A 247 -2.38 5.82 -10.78
N SER A 248 -3.56 5.82 -10.17
CA SER A 248 -4.82 5.41 -10.78
C SER A 248 -5.81 6.56 -10.68
N GLU A 249 -6.22 7.13 -11.83
CA GLU A 249 -6.97 8.39 -11.86
C GLU A 249 -8.20 8.29 -12.79
N ALA A 250 -9.39 8.44 -12.23
CA ALA A 250 -10.65 8.53 -12.97
C ALA A 250 -11.29 9.91 -12.76
N TYR A 251 -11.34 10.76 -13.79
CA TYR A 251 -11.79 12.14 -13.56
C TYR A 251 -12.49 12.85 -14.71
N ILE A 252 -13.32 13.82 -14.33
CA ILE A 252 -13.88 14.84 -15.21
C ILE A 252 -13.12 16.14 -14.94
N GLY A 253 -12.49 16.69 -15.97
CA GLY A 253 -11.56 17.82 -15.86
C GLY A 253 -12.25 19.16 -15.58
N GLU A 254 -11.41 20.17 -15.30
CA GLU A 254 -11.85 21.54 -15.02
C GLU A 254 -12.76 22.11 -16.13
N GLY A 255 -13.89 22.69 -15.72
CA GLY A 255 -14.84 23.33 -16.62
C GLY A 255 -15.43 22.42 -17.70
N ALA A 256 -15.25 21.10 -17.61
CA ALA A 256 -15.89 20.15 -18.52
C ALA A 256 -17.40 20.05 -18.21
N THR A 257 -18.18 19.77 -19.25
CA THR A 257 -19.63 19.57 -19.15
C THR A 257 -19.97 18.12 -19.47
N VAL A 258 -20.59 17.40 -18.53
CA VAL A 258 -20.97 15.99 -18.72
C VAL A 258 -22.42 15.76 -18.32
N ASN A 259 -23.25 15.37 -19.28
CA ASN A 259 -24.67 15.12 -19.09
C ASN A 259 -25.02 13.68 -19.43
N ALA A 260 -25.71 12.98 -18.54
CA ALA A 260 -26.10 11.58 -18.68
C ALA A 260 -27.57 11.38 -18.30
N LEU A 261 -28.38 10.79 -19.18
CA LEU A 261 -29.75 10.34 -18.81
C LEU A 261 -29.73 9.06 -17.96
N GLY A 262 -28.57 8.44 -17.76
CA GLY A 262 -28.31 7.40 -16.77
C GLY A 262 -27.47 7.94 -15.61
N SER A 263 -26.38 7.24 -15.31
CA SER A 263 -25.44 7.53 -14.22
C SER A 263 -24.12 8.10 -14.74
N ILE A 264 -23.42 8.84 -13.89
CA ILE A 264 -22.01 9.23 -14.05
C ILE A 264 -21.21 8.43 -13.02
N LEU A 265 -20.34 7.55 -13.48
CA LEU A 265 -19.53 6.67 -12.62
C LEU A 265 -18.04 6.91 -12.87
N LEU A 266 -17.32 7.29 -11.81
CA LEU A 266 -15.88 7.46 -11.81
C LEU A 266 -15.30 6.48 -10.80
N ASN A 267 -14.54 5.50 -11.28
CA ASN A 267 -13.95 4.46 -10.44
C ASN A 267 -12.43 4.38 -10.68
N ALA A 268 -11.65 4.66 -9.63
CA ALA A 268 -10.21 4.51 -9.62
C ALA A 268 -9.84 3.42 -8.59
N THR A 269 -9.25 2.33 -9.05
CA THR A 269 -8.75 1.23 -8.22
C THR A 269 -7.25 1.11 -8.33
N ASN A 270 -6.58 0.82 -7.21
CA ASN A 270 -5.14 0.60 -7.14
C ASN A 270 -4.82 -0.52 -6.14
N ASP A 271 -4.59 -1.70 -6.67
CA ASP A 271 -4.26 -2.91 -5.92
C ASP A 271 -2.77 -3.23 -6.10
N THR A 272 -1.99 -3.23 -5.02
CA THR A 272 -0.56 -3.52 -5.03
C THR A 272 -0.22 -4.66 -4.09
N ARG A 273 0.38 -5.73 -4.61
CA ARG A 273 0.80 -6.91 -3.84
C ARG A 273 2.30 -7.11 -4.00
N ALA A 274 3.02 -7.16 -2.90
CA ALA A 274 4.47 -7.29 -2.89
C ALA A 274 4.92 -8.44 -1.98
N PHE A 275 5.74 -9.33 -2.54
CA PHE A 275 6.37 -10.44 -1.83
C PHE A 275 7.88 -10.34 -1.97
N ILE A 276 8.60 -10.14 -0.88
CA ILE A 276 10.06 -10.06 -0.89
C ILE A 276 10.64 -11.10 0.05
N ILE A 277 11.53 -11.92 -0.48
CA ILE A 277 12.32 -12.88 0.28
C ILE A 277 13.79 -12.55 0.04
N ALA A 278 14.49 -12.17 1.09
CA ALA A 278 15.92 -11.93 1.08
C ALA A 278 16.61 -12.84 2.10
N GLY A 279 17.61 -13.58 1.65
CA GLY A 279 18.30 -14.59 2.45
C GLY A 279 19.80 -14.59 2.22
N GLY A 280 20.56 -14.88 3.26
CA GLY A 280 22.01 -15.01 3.15
C GLY A 280 22.59 -16.00 4.15
N GLY A 281 23.61 -16.72 3.73
CA GLY A 281 24.38 -17.63 4.58
C GLY A 281 25.89 -17.43 4.39
N ALA A 282 26.64 -17.36 5.48
CA ALA A 282 28.10 -17.36 5.45
C ALA A 282 28.68 -18.40 6.41
N GLY A 283 29.69 -19.15 5.96
CA GLY A 283 30.37 -20.20 6.74
C GLY A 283 31.89 -20.13 6.63
N ALA A 284 32.63 -20.23 7.74
CA ALA A 284 34.10 -20.38 7.70
C ALA A 284 34.73 -20.96 8.99
N SER A 285 35.98 -21.44 8.94
CA SER A 285 36.71 -21.85 10.15
C SER A 285 37.20 -20.67 11.00
N THR A 286 37.40 -19.49 10.41
CA THR A 286 37.82 -18.29 11.17
C THR A 286 36.68 -17.27 11.24
N ALA A 287 36.42 -16.52 10.17
CA ALA A 287 35.47 -15.40 10.18
C ALA A 287 34.30 -15.61 9.21
N ALA A 288 33.06 -15.41 9.68
CA ALA A 288 31.89 -15.36 8.81
C ALA A 288 31.14 -14.05 8.99
N VAL A 289 30.83 -13.37 7.88
CA VAL A 289 30.05 -12.15 7.86
C VAL A 289 28.90 -12.34 6.90
N ASN A 290 27.67 -12.09 7.35
CA ASN A 290 26.50 -12.09 6.49
C ASN A 290 25.62 -10.88 6.80
N ALA A 291 25.24 -10.14 5.77
CA ALA A 291 24.36 -8.98 5.90
C ALA A 291 23.27 -9.01 4.84
N VAL A 292 22.02 -8.92 5.26
CA VAL A 292 20.85 -8.96 4.39
C VAL A 292 19.98 -7.74 4.65
N LEU A 293 19.63 -7.03 3.58
CA LEU A 293 18.74 -5.88 3.62
C LEU A 293 17.64 -6.04 2.56
N ALA A 294 16.40 -5.83 2.97
CA ALA A 294 15.28 -5.68 2.05
C ALA A 294 14.47 -4.43 2.39
N ALA A 295 14.16 -3.63 1.36
CA ALA A 295 13.28 -2.49 1.45
C ALA A 295 12.07 -2.65 0.52
N LEU A 296 10.89 -2.43 1.08
CA LEU A 296 9.64 -2.24 0.35
C LEU A 296 9.23 -0.77 0.47
N VAL A 297 9.09 -0.09 -0.66
CA VAL A 297 8.58 1.28 -0.75
C VAL A 297 7.44 1.29 -1.77
N ILE A 298 6.20 1.54 -1.32
CA ILE A 298 5.02 1.66 -2.17
C ILE A 298 4.43 3.05 -1.99
N TRP A 299 4.30 3.80 -3.08
CA TRP A 299 3.65 5.09 -3.15
C TRP A 299 2.44 5.02 -4.10
N ASN A 300 1.25 4.92 -3.53
CA ASN A 300 0.01 4.84 -4.30
C ASN A 300 -0.73 6.17 -4.27
N ASP A 301 -1.24 6.57 -5.43
CA ASP A 301 -2.11 7.73 -5.62
C ASP A 301 -3.36 7.29 -6.38
N THR A 302 -4.52 7.38 -5.74
CA THR A 302 -5.79 6.85 -6.25
C THR A 302 -6.83 7.94 -6.20
N ASN A 303 -7.21 8.50 -7.35
CA ASN A 303 -8.04 9.70 -7.43
C ASN A 303 -9.29 9.49 -8.29
N ALA A 304 -10.48 9.74 -7.73
CA ALA A 304 -11.74 9.77 -8.46
C ALA A 304 -12.45 11.10 -8.27
N TYR A 305 -12.51 11.97 -9.29
CA TYR A 305 -13.00 13.34 -9.05
C TYR A 305 -13.71 14.03 -10.20
N ILE A 306 -14.57 14.98 -9.83
CA ILE A 306 -15.12 16.00 -10.71
C ILE A 306 -14.33 17.29 -10.46
N GLY A 307 -13.75 17.86 -11.50
CA GLY A 307 -12.83 18.98 -11.41
C GLY A 307 -13.49 20.31 -11.04
N THR A 308 -12.65 21.31 -10.76
CA THR A 308 -13.07 22.68 -10.45
C THR A 308 -13.98 23.24 -11.55
N ASN A 309 -15.06 23.91 -11.14
CA ASN A 309 -16.04 24.54 -12.05
C ASN A 309 -16.65 23.61 -13.12
N ALA A 310 -16.48 22.29 -13.00
CA ALA A 310 -17.10 21.35 -13.94
C ALA A 310 -18.62 21.31 -13.71
N VAL A 311 -19.36 21.05 -14.79
CA VAL A 311 -20.82 20.95 -14.76
C VAL A 311 -21.20 19.52 -15.10
N THR A 312 -21.84 18.81 -14.17
CA THR A 312 -22.29 17.44 -14.40
C THR A 312 -23.76 17.27 -14.05
N ASN A 313 -24.49 16.48 -14.85
CA ASN A 313 -25.88 16.15 -14.57
C ASN A 313 -26.13 14.66 -14.89
N ALA A 314 -26.61 13.90 -13.90
CA ALA A 314 -26.99 12.50 -14.04
C ALA A 314 -28.43 12.32 -13.55
N MET A 315 -29.27 11.58 -14.29
CA MET A 315 -30.62 11.24 -13.79
C MET A 315 -30.57 10.25 -12.62
N ASN A 316 -29.62 9.32 -12.64
CA ASN A 316 -29.47 8.30 -11.61
C ASN A 316 -28.31 8.65 -10.67
N ALA A 317 -27.25 7.84 -10.63
CA ALA A 317 -26.16 8.06 -9.68
C ALA A 317 -25.08 8.99 -10.26
N THR A 318 -24.55 9.89 -9.43
CA THR A 318 -23.19 10.43 -9.59
C THR A 318 -22.31 9.74 -8.55
N SER A 319 -21.49 8.79 -8.98
CA SER A 319 -20.66 7.97 -8.08
C SER A 319 -19.18 8.22 -8.34
N LEU A 320 -18.45 8.61 -7.31
CA LEU A 320 -17.00 8.80 -7.30
C LEU A 320 -16.40 7.80 -6.31
N THR A 321 -15.64 6.83 -6.80
CA THR A 321 -15.06 5.77 -5.99
C THR A 321 -13.56 5.72 -6.22
N ALA A 322 -12.78 5.98 -5.16
CA ALA A 322 -11.36 5.73 -5.11
C ALA A 322 -11.09 4.60 -4.11
N SER A 323 -10.45 3.52 -4.55
CA SER A 323 -10.18 2.34 -3.73
C SER A 323 -8.73 1.89 -3.87
N ALA A 324 -7.99 1.89 -2.77
CA ALA A 324 -6.62 1.40 -2.71
C ALA A 324 -6.52 0.16 -1.81
N SER A 325 -5.67 -0.79 -2.22
CA SER A 325 -5.40 -2.03 -1.49
C SER A 325 -3.92 -2.38 -1.57
N GLU A 326 -3.24 -2.43 -0.43
CA GLU A 326 -1.83 -2.84 -0.35
C GLU A 326 -1.66 -4.13 0.46
N LEU A 327 -0.96 -5.10 -0.11
CA LEU A 327 -0.47 -6.29 0.59
C LEU A 327 1.05 -6.34 0.49
N GLY A 328 1.75 -6.26 1.61
CA GLY A 328 3.20 -6.39 1.66
C GLY A 328 3.65 -7.52 2.58
N ILE A 329 4.36 -8.51 2.03
CA ILE A 329 4.98 -9.60 2.79
C ILE A 329 6.49 -9.56 2.58
N LEU A 330 7.25 -9.44 3.68
CA LEU A 330 8.70 -9.42 3.65
C LEU A 330 9.32 -10.47 4.59
N ALA A 331 10.28 -11.23 4.10
CA ALA A 331 11.12 -12.12 4.92
C ALA A 331 12.59 -11.82 4.67
N VAL A 332 13.32 -11.46 5.73
CA VAL A 332 14.74 -11.09 5.68
C VAL A 332 15.50 -11.94 6.67
N ILE A 333 16.33 -12.88 6.18
CA ILE A 333 17.03 -13.85 7.02
C ILE A 333 18.54 -13.82 6.76
N SER A 334 19.32 -13.65 7.83
CA SER A 334 20.78 -13.65 7.77
C SER A 334 21.40 -14.71 8.69
N LEU A 335 22.17 -15.63 8.13
CA LEU A 335 22.86 -16.68 8.89
C LEU A 335 24.38 -16.57 8.72
N ALA A 336 25.12 -16.57 9.83
CA ALA A 336 26.57 -16.56 9.83
C ALA A 336 27.11 -17.59 10.84
N GLY A 337 27.92 -18.53 10.36
CA GLY A 337 28.53 -19.59 11.17
C GLY A 337 30.05 -19.57 11.06
N SER A 338 30.78 -19.56 12.18
CA SER A 338 32.24 -19.64 12.10
C SER A 338 32.95 -20.35 13.25
N GLY A 339 34.25 -20.63 13.09
CA GLY A 339 35.08 -21.17 14.17
C GLY A 339 35.68 -20.13 15.12
N THR A 340 35.77 -18.84 14.76
CA THR A 340 36.29 -17.80 15.68
C THR A 340 35.39 -16.58 15.84
N THR A 341 35.00 -15.92 14.75
CA THR A 341 34.18 -14.70 14.80
C THR A 341 33.03 -14.75 13.79
N SER A 342 31.80 -14.54 14.22
CA SER A 342 30.65 -14.43 13.31
C SER A 342 29.93 -13.10 13.47
N VAL A 343 29.49 -12.55 12.34
CA VAL A 343 28.70 -11.30 12.29
C VAL A 343 27.51 -11.52 11.36
N GLY A 344 26.30 -11.29 11.88
CA GLY A 344 25.04 -11.43 11.17
C GLY A 344 24.19 -10.16 11.28
N GLY A 345 23.60 -9.74 10.16
CA GLY A 345 22.73 -8.56 10.08
C GLY A 345 21.51 -8.80 9.21
N ALA A 346 20.31 -8.52 9.71
CA ALA A 346 19.08 -8.55 8.91
C ALA A 346 18.25 -7.27 9.08
N VAL A 347 18.04 -6.53 7.99
CA VAL A 347 17.30 -5.26 8.00
C VAL A 347 16.12 -5.34 7.05
N ALA A 348 14.90 -5.21 7.60
CA ALA A 348 13.68 -5.03 6.83
C ALA A 348 13.17 -3.59 6.98
N VAL A 349 12.85 -2.95 5.86
CA VAL A 349 12.21 -1.63 5.84
C VAL A 349 10.96 -1.71 4.99
N LYS A 350 9.83 -1.26 5.52
CA LYS A 350 8.55 -1.18 4.82
C LYS A 350 8.06 0.25 4.93
N THR A 351 7.92 0.95 3.81
CA THR A 351 7.36 2.29 3.75
C THR A 351 6.20 2.29 2.77
N ILE A 352 4.98 2.44 3.29
CA ILE A 352 3.79 2.58 2.48
C ILE A 352 3.32 4.03 2.63
N LYS A 353 3.19 4.71 1.50
CA LYS A 353 2.53 6.01 1.41
C LYS A 353 1.34 5.85 0.47
N SER A 354 0.15 6.11 0.95
CA SER A 354 -1.06 6.06 0.12
C SER A 354 -1.82 7.38 0.20
N ASN A 355 -2.24 7.87 -0.96
CA ASN A 355 -3.11 9.02 -1.11
C ASN A 355 -4.36 8.59 -1.90
N THR A 356 -5.49 8.45 -1.21
CA THR A 356 -6.74 7.97 -1.81
C THR A 356 -7.80 9.06 -1.67
N GLN A 357 -8.24 9.63 -2.80
CA GLN A 357 -9.14 10.78 -2.79
C GLN A 357 -10.31 10.61 -3.74
N ALA A 358 -11.52 10.86 -3.22
CA ALA A 358 -12.72 10.98 -4.03
C ALA A 358 -13.38 12.34 -3.78
N TYR A 359 -13.62 13.15 -4.80
CA TYR A 359 -14.17 14.49 -4.52
C TYR A 359 -14.89 15.18 -5.68
N ILE A 360 -15.78 16.10 -5.30
CA ILE A 360 -16.33 17.12 -6.17
C ILE A 360 -15.53 18.40 -5.94
N GLY A 361 -14.94 18.95 -7.00
CA GLY A 361 -14.01 20.09 -6.94
C GLY A 361 -14.68 21.41 -6.56
N GLN A 362 -13.85 22.42 -6.27
CA GLN A 362 -14.30 23.75 -5.92
C GLN A 362 -15.18 24.34 -7.04
N GLY A 363 -16.30 24.97 -6.66
CA GLY A 363 -17.19 25.65 -7.61
C GLY A 363 -17.87 24.76 -8.63
N ALA A 364 -17.75 23.42 -8.54
CA ALA A 364 -18.42 22.50 -9.44
C ALA A 364 -19.95 22.56 -9.25
N HIS A 365 -20.68 22.33 -10.34
CA HIS A 365 -22.14 22.30 -10.38
C HIS A 365 -22.61 20.88 -10.71
N VAL A 366 -23.19 20.19 -9.74
CA VAL A 366 -23.63 18.80 -9.89
C VAL A 366 -25.15 18.72 -9.73
N ASN A 367 -25.82 18.22 -10.78
CA ASN A 367 -27.27 17.96 -10.84
C ASN A 367 -28.16 19.20 -10.66
N LEU A 368 -27.70 20.36 -11.14
CA LEU A 368 -28.46 21.60 -11.06
C LEU A 368 -29.48 21.74 -12.20
N ASP A 369 -29.24 21.09 -13.35
CA ASP A 369 -30.21 21.07 -14.44
C ASP A 369 -31.40 20.17 -14.10
N LEU A 370 -32.58 20.79 -14.00
CA LEU A 370 -33.83 20.13 -13.67
C LEU A 370 -34.30 19.14 -14.74
N SER A 371 -33.80 19.25 -15.97
CA SER A 371 -34.09 18.31 -17.07
C SER A 371 -33.54 16.91 -16.79
N TYR A 372 -32.59 16.80 -15.85
CA TYR A 372 -31.98 15.54 -15.39
C TYR A 372 -32.43 15.15 -13.98
N ALA A 373 -33.43 15.83 -13.40
CA ALA A 373 -33.93 15.44 -12.08
C ALA A 373 -34.80 14.18 -12.17
N SER A 374 -34.50 13.17 -11.34
CA SER A 374 -35.27 11.92 -11.24
C SER A 374 -35.36 11.47 -9.77
N PRO A 375 -36.40 10.73 -9.36
CA PRO A 375 -36.54 10.19 -8.01
C PRO A 375 -35.33 9.38 -7.51
N ASP A 376 -34.58 8.77 -8.43
CA ASP A 376 -33.43 7.91 -8.13
C ASP A 376 -32.10 8.65 -8.03
N GLN A 377 -32.09 9.98 -8.19
CA GLN A 377 -30.86 10.76 -8.25
C GLN A 377 -30.08 10.73 -6.92
N THR A 378 -28.85 10.22 -6.96
CA THR A 378 -27.95 10.11 -5.78
C THR A 378 -26.57 10.68 -6.09
N VAL A 379 -25.88 11.14 -5.04
CA VAL A 379 -24.46 11.49 -5.10
C VAL A 379 -23.72 10.62 -4.08
N SER A 380 -22.73 9.86 -4.53
CA SER A 380 -21.92 9.01 -3.66
C SER A 380 -20.44 9.29 -3.90
N ILE A 381 -19.71 9.59 -2.84
CA ILE A 381 -18.28 9.91 -2.85
C ILE A 381 -17.62 9.00 -1.84
N SER A 382 -16.77 8.08 -2.30
CA SER A 382 -16.14 7.06 -1.46
C SER A 382 -14.65 6.99 -1.72
N ALA A 383 -13.86 7.22 -0.68
CA ALA A 383 -12.41 6.97 -0.66
C ALA A 383 -12.13 5.88 0.38
N THR A 384 -11.62 4.73 -0.07
CA THR A 384 -11.35 3.57 0.79
C THR A 384 -9.93 3.08 0.59
N ASP A 385 -9.21 2.85 1.68
CA ASP A 385 -7.80 2.47 1.63
C ASP A 385 -7.50 1.34 2.64
N THR A 386 -7.13 0.16 2.15
CA THR A 386 -6.89 -1.04 2.97
C THR A 386 -5.45 -1.49 2.85
N THR A 387 -4.72 -1.61 3.96
CA THR A 387 -3.35 -2.12 3.94
C THR A 387 -3.17 -3.32 4.88
N THR A 388 -2.52 -4.37 4.38
CA THR A 388 -2.03 -5.50 5.18
C THR A 388 -0.52 -5.64 5.00
N LEU A 389 0.23 -5.49 6.09
CA LEU A 389 1.67 -5.68 6.11
C LEU A 389 2.05 -6.80 7.06
N ALA A 390 2.87 -7.73 6.58
CA ALA A 390 3.51 -8.73 7.39
C ALA A 390 5.01 -8.72 7.10
N GLY A 391 5.84 -8.78 8.13
CA GLY A 391 7.24 -9.08 7.88
C GLY A 391 8.01 -9.66 9.04
N ILE A 392 9.09 -10.35 8.66
CA ILE A 392 10.02 -11.03 9.56
C ILE A 392 11.44 -10.57 9.20
N ALA A 393 12.18 -10.08 10.19
CA ALA A 393 13.62 -9.86 10.08
C ALA A 393 14.34 -10.67 11.16
N GLY A 394 15.09 -11.69 10.72
CA GLY A 394 15.75 -12.64 11.59
C GLY A 394 17.23 -12.78 11.27
N ASN A 395 18.06 -12.89 12.30
CA ASN A 395 19.45 -13.30 12.08
C ASN A 395 19.90 -14.35 13.10
N GLY A 396 20.92 -15.12 12.71
CA GLY A 396 21.64 -16.04 13.58
C GLY A 396 23.14 -15.98 13.30
N ALA A 397 23.90 -15.42 14.24
CA ALA A 397 25.36 -15.35 14.20
C ALA A 397 25.96 -16.31 15.25
N VAL A 398 26.46 -17.47 14.81
CA VAL A 398 26.99 -18.51 15.71
C VAL A 398 28.48 -18.70 15.47
N SER A 399 29.27 -18.70 16.53
CA SER A 399 30.69 -19.04 16.48
C SER A 399 31.04 -20.10 17.52
N SER A 400 31.96 -21.01 17.20
CA SER A 400 32.56 -21.92 18.20
C SER A 400 33.77 -21.32 18.92
N GLY A 401 34.13 -20.06 18.63
CA GLY A 401 35.29 -19.40 19.22
C GLY A 401 34.97 -18.09 19.93
N SER A 402 35.75 -17.05 19.61
CA SER A 402 35.82 -15.82 20.39
C SER A 402 34.54 -14.98 20.39
N ALA A 403 33.88 -14.77 19.24
CA ALA A 403 32.82 -13.77 19.17
C ALA A 403 31.66 -14.12 18.22
N GLY A 404 30.44 -13.78 18.61
CA GLY A 404 29.24 -13.83 17.79
C GLY A 404 28.47 -12.52 17.91
N LEU A 405 28.22 -11.83 16.81
CA LEU A 405 27.49 -10.56 16.77
C LEU A 405 26.30 -10.69 15.83
N GLY A 406 25.10 -10.56 16.35
CA GLY A 406 23.86 -10.74 15.59
C GLY A 406 22.89 -9.61 15.86
N ALA A 407 22.54 -8.84 14.82
CA ALA A 407 21.59 -7.74 14.95
C ALA A 407 20.54 -7.77 13.85
N SER A 408 19.29 -7.46 14.21
CA SER A 408 18.20 -7.37 13.24
C SER A 408 17.27 -6.20 13.53
N SER A 409 16.69 -5.65 12.47
CA SER A 409 15.69 -4.62 12.56
C SER A 409 14.57 -4.81 11.55
N ASP A 410 13.36 -4.44 11.95
CA ASP A 410 12.20 -4.28 11.06
C ASP A 410 11.58 -2.92 11.36
N THR A 411 11.51 -2.08 10.34
CA THR A 411 10.92 -0.74 10.45
C THR A 411 9.77 -0.64 9.47
N THR A 412 8.58 -0.40 10.00
CA THR A 412 7.35 -0.18 9.23
C THR A 412 6.91 1.26 9.39
N VAL A 413 6.75 1.97 8.28
CA VAL A 413 6.19 3.31 8.20
C VAL A 413 4.98 3.27 7.28
N LEU A 414 3.81 3.56 7.84
CA LEU A 414 2.55 3.63 7.12
C LEU A 414 2.04 5.07 7.19
N VAL A 415 1.91 5.73 6.04
CA VAL A 415 1.39 7.10 5.95
C VAL A 415 0.22 7.11 4.98
N LYS A 416 -0.97 7.46 5.46
CA LYS A 416 -2.17 7.50 4.62
C LYS A 416 -2.88 8.84 4.67
N ILE A 417 -3.36 9.26 3.51
CA ILE A 417 -4.30 10.35 3.35
C ILE A 417 -5.52 9.77 2.63
N VAL A 418 -6.68 9.80 3.28
CA VAL A 418 -7.94 9.30 2.73
C VAL A 418 -9.00 10.39 2.81
N ASN A 419 -9.34 10.99 1.67
CA ASN A 419 -10.22 12.15 1.61
C ASN A 419 -11.44 11.89 0.73
N ALA A 420 -12.64 12.09 1.28
CA ALA A 420 -13.89 12.09 0.53
C ALA A 420 -14.61 13.42 0.76
N TYR A 421 -14.88 14.21 -0.28
CA TYR A 421 -15.47 15.54 -0.02
C TYR A 421 -16.22 16.20 -1.17
N ILE A 422 -17.04 17.17 -0.79
CA ILE A 422 -17.58 18.21 -1.68
C ILE A 422 -16.78 19.49 -1.43
N GLY A 423 -16.17 20.05 -2.47
CA GLY A 423 -15.25 21.18 -2.37
C GLY A 423 -15.93 22.51 -2.03
N ALA A 424 -15.11 23.51 -1.71
CA ALA A 424 -15.59 24.86 -1.39
C ALA A 424 -16.41 25.47 -2.53
N SER A 425 -17.47 26.22 -2.19
CA SER A 425 -18.38 26.88 -3.15
C SER A 425 -19.02 25.96 -4.19
N ALA A 426 -18.89 24.64 -4.08
CA ALA A 426 -19.55 23.70 -4.98
C ALA A 426 -21.06 23.71 -4.71
N GLN A 427 -21.85 23.51 -5.76
CA GLN A 427 -23.29 23.41 -5.68
C GLN A 427 -23.72 22.00 -6.10
N VAL A 428 -24.30 21.24 -5.17
CA VAL A 428 -24.61 19.82 -5.37
C VAL A 428 -26.05 19.56 -4.99
N ARG A 429 -26.76 18.86 -5.88
CA ARG A 429 -28.12 18.41 -5.62
C ARG A 429 -28.27 16.90 -5.81
N ALA A 430 -29.09 16.28 -4.96
CA ALA A 430 -29.56 14.92 -5.15
C ALA A 430 -31.02 14.81 -4.72
N VAL A 431 -31.79 13.88 -5.28
CA VAL A 431 -33.16 13.65 -4.82
C VAL A 431 -33.17 12.68 -3.64
N LYS A 432 -32.46 11.55 -3.76
CA LYS A 432 -32.54 10.46 -2.80
C LYS A 432 -31.51 10.55 -1.67
N ALA A 433 -30.23 10.72 -1.98
CA ALA A 433 -29.20 10.74 -0.94
C ALA A 433 -27.89 11.37 -1.41
N ILE A 434 -27.13 11.88 -0.44
CA ILE A 434 -25.72 12.25 -0.60
C ILE A 434 -24.91 11.48 0.44
N ASN A 435 -24.01 10.62 -0.02
CA ASN A 435 -23.14 9.83 0.84
C ASN A 435 -21.68 10.21 0.60
N ILE A 436 -20.95 10.50 1.67
CA ILE A 436 -19.53 10.86 1.65
C ILE A 436 -18.83 9.94 2.66
N LEU A 437 -17.96 9.06 2.18
CA LEU A 437 -17.27 8.06 2.98
C LEU A 437 -15.76 8.15 2.76
N ALA A 438 -15.01 8.42 3.81
CA ALA A 438 -13.57 8.24 3.86
C ALA A 438 -13.26 7.13 4.86
N LYS A 439 -12.60 6.05 4.42
CA LYS A 439 -12.36 4.87 5.27
C LYS A 439 -10.96 4.30 5.10
N THR A 440 -10.32 3.94 6.21
CA THR A 440 -9.13 3.11 6.19
C THR A 440 -9.23 1.89 7.11
N VAL A 441 -8.62 0.78 6.67
CA VAL A 441 -8.50 -0.47 7.44
C VAL A 441 -7.08 -1.00 7.32
N ASP A 442 -6.37 -1.06 8.44
CA ASP A 442 -4.95 -1.38 8.50
C ASP A 442 -4.68 -2.59 9.38
N THR A 443 -3.86 -3.52 8.88
CA THR A 443 -3.32 -4.63 9.66
C THR A 443 -1.83 -4.72 9.48
N VAL A 444 -1.07 -4.65 10.58
CA VAL A 444 0.40 -4.71 10.56
C VAL A 444 0.90 -5.77 11.52
N VAL A 445 1.73 -6.68 11.02
CA VAL A 445 2.47 -7.67 11.82
C VAL A 445 3.96 -7.53 11.52
N SER A 446 4.75 -7.22 12.54
CA SER A 446 6.19 -7.06 12.46
C SER A 446 6.86 -7.97 13.49
N ILE A 447 7.76 -8.84 13.03
CA ILE A 447 8.49 -9.79 13.86
C ILE A 447 9.98 -9.60 13.63
N THR A 448 10.73 -9.38 14.70
CA THR A 448 12.17 -9.20 14.68
C THR A 448 12.84 -10.14 15.67
N ALA A 449 13.90 -10.81 15.21
CA ALA A 449 14.63 -11.78 16.01
C ALA A 449 16.14 -11.63 15.81
N GLY A 450 16.86 -11.28 16.87
CA GLY A 450 18.29 -11.03 16.85
C GLY A 450 19.09 -12.03 17.67
N PHE A 451 19.72 -13.02 17.03
CA PHE A 451 20.40 -14.10 17.75
C PHE A 451 21.91 -14.14 17.51
N ALA A 452 22.67 -14.27 18.60
CA ALA A 452 24.11 -14.49 18.59
C ALA A 452 24.54 -15.57 19.60
N GLY A 453 25.52 -16.39 19.21
CA GLY A 453 26.12 -17.42 20.04
C GLY A 453 27.64 -17.52 19.87
N ALA A 454 28.40 -17.71 20.95
CA ALA A 454 29.87 -17.84 20.91
C ALA A 454 30.44 -18.60 22.12
N SER A 455 31.66 -19.13 22.02
CA SER A 455 32.37 -19.72 23.17
C SER A 455 32.91 -18.70 24.15
N THR A 456 33.13 -17.43 23.73
CA THR A 456 33.58 -16.37 24.64
C THR A 456 32.52 -15.28 24.79
N ALA A 457 32.32 -14.42 23.78
CA ALA A 457 31.40 -13.28 23.86
C ALA A 457 30.34 -13.29 22.77
N ALA A 458 29.08 -13.10 23.13
CA ALA A 458 27.99 -12.98 22.16
C ALA A 458 27.18 -11.70 22.37
N VAL A 459 26.84 -11.00 21.27
CA VAL A 459 26.03 -9.79 21.28
C VAL A 459 24.82 -9.97 20.36
N GLY A 460 23.63 -10.04 20.94
CA GLY A 460 22.36 -10.19 20.21
C GLY A 460 21.49 -8.93 20.30
N GLY A 461 21.02 -8.39 19.17
CA GLY A 461 20.24 -7.15 19.13
C GLY A 461 19.01 -7.24 18.23
N SER A 462 17.88 -6.68 18.66
CA SER A 462 16.64 -6.64 17.87
C SER A 462 15.93 -5.31 18.01
N VAL A 463 15.47 -4.75 16.89
CA VAL A 463 14.73 -3.48 16.85
C VAL A 463 13.48 -3.62 15.99
N GLY A 464 12.30 -3.54 16.59
CA GLY A 464 11.01 -3.42 15.90
C GLY A 464 10.48 -2.00 16.00
N ILE A 465 10.22 -1.35 14.87
CA ILE A 465 9.65 0.01 14.82
C ILE A 465 8.39 0.00 13.95
N LEU A 466 7.29 0.52 14.50
CA LEU A 466 6.06 0.79 13.78
C LEU A 466 5.72 2.27 13.91
N ILE A 467 5.56 2.94 12.76
CA ILE A 467 5.05 4.31 12.69
C ILE A 467 3.82 4.28 11.78
N VAL A 468 2.68 4.70 12.31
CA VAL A 468 1.44 4.87 11.54
C VAL A 468 1.02 6.33 11.64
N THR A 469 0.80 6.97 10.50
CA THR A 469 0.31 8.35 10.41
C THR A 469 -0.82 8.42 9.40
N ASN A 470 -2.05 8.46 9.89
CA ASN A 470 -3.24 8.43 9.04
C ASN A 470 -4.02 9.75 9.18
N THR A 471 -4.44 10.30 8.04
CA THR A 471 -5.36 11.44 7.97
C THR A 471 -6.58 11.03 7.13
N ILE A 472 -7.74 10.96 7.78
CA ILE A 472 -9.01 10.55 7.18
C ILE A 472 -9.97 11.73 7.29
N GLN A 473 -10.48 12.21 6.16
CA GLN A 473 -11.38 13.36 6.14
C GLN A 473 -12.59 13.11 5.24
N ALA A 474 -13.79 13.23 5.81
CA ALA A 474 -15.05 13.24 5.08
C ALA A 474 -15.75 14.57 5.31
N TYR A 475 -16.02 15.37 4.27
CA TYR A 475 -16.57 16.72 4.51
C TYR A 475 -17.33 17.37 3.36
N ILE A 476 -18.08 18.42 3.72
CA ILE A 476 -18.61 19.43 2.81
C ILE A 476 -17.82 20.72 3.04
N GLY A 477 -17.27 21.31 1.99
CA GLY A 477 -16.35 22.45 2.04
C GLY A 477 -17.03 23.79 2.33
N ASP A 478 -16.20 24.81 2.55
CA ASP A 478 -16.64 26.16 2.91
C ASP A 478 -17.52 26.77 1.81
N ASN A 479 -18.60 27.47 2.19
CA ASN A 479 -19.57 28.10 1.30
C ASN A 479 -20.22 27.18 0.25
N ALA A 480 -20.08 25.85 0.37
CA ALA A 480 -20.76 24.91 -0.51
C ALA A 480 -22.28 24.97 -0.28
N VAL A 481 -23.06 24.76 -1.35
CA VAL A 481 -24.52 24.68 -1.30
C VAL A 481 -24.94 23.26 -1.66
N VAL A 482 -25.46 22.53 -0.68
CA VAL A 482 -25.79 21.12 -0.82
C VAL A 482 -27.25 20.91 -0.47
N PHE A 483 -28.01 20.30 -1.38
CA PHE A 483 -29.42 20.01 -1.17
C PHE A 483 -29.75 18.55 -1.48
N THR A 484 -30.48 17.91 -0.58
CA THR A 484 -31.19 16.68 -0.90
C THR A 484 -32.57 16.59 -0.27
N ASN A 485 -33.52 15.98 -0.99
CA ASN A 485 -34.83 15.64 -0.45
C ASN A 485 -34.76 14.45 0.53
N GLY A 486 -33.70 13.64 0.48
CA GLY A 486 -33.49 12.54 1.40
C GLY A 486 -32.43 12.82 2.46
N ASN A 487 -31.49 11.89 2.63
CA ASN A 487 -30.51 11.91 3.71
C ASN A 487 -29.12 12.34 3.24
N ILE A 488 -28.34 12.93 4.14
CA ILE A 488 -26.92 13.18 3.95
C ILE A 488 -26.14 12.38 5.01
N VAL A 489 -25.20 11.56 4.57
CA VAL A 489 -24.32 10.77 5.44
C VAL A 489 -22.87 11.12 5.14
N ILE A 490 -22.13 11.54 6.16
CA ILE A 490 -20.70 11.89 6.09
C ILE A 490 -19.97 11.06 7.14
N GLU A 491 -19.15 10.10 6.69
CA GLU A 491 -18.45 9.15 7.55
C GLU A 491 -16.93 9.18 7.30
N ALA A 492 -16.16 9.45 8.34
CA ALA A 492 -14.71 9.29 8.39
C ALA A 492 -14.37 8.15 9.36
N LEU A 493 -13.81 7.06 8.86
CA LEU A 493 -13.59 5.82 9.62
C LEU A 493 -12.13 5.36 9.55
N SER A 494 -11.53 5.00 10.68
CA SER A 494 -10.16 4.47 10.77
C SER A 494 -10.13 3.23 11.66
N ASP A 495 -9.64 2.11 11.14
CA ASP A 495 -9.47 0.86 11.88
C ASP A 495 -8.02 0.38 11.76
N LEU A 496 -7.34 0.13 12.89
CA LEU A 496 -5.96 -0.36 12.94
C LEU A 496 -5.84 -1.58 13.85
N VAL A 497 -5.18 -2.63 13.35
CA VAL A 497 -4.66 -3.75 14.13
C VAL A 497 -3.16 -3.84 13.94
N ALA A 498 -2.39 -3.77 15.03
CA ALA A 498 -0.94 -3.80 14.98
C ALA A 498 -0.34 -4.81 15.97
N VAL A 499 0.61 -5.61 15.50
CA VAL A 499 1.39 -6.55 16.31
C VAL A 499 2.88 -6.31 16.03
N VAL A 500 3.63 -5.92 17.06
CA VAL A 500 5.08 -5.70 17.00
C VAL A 500 5.78 -6.62 17.98
N LEU A 501 6.57 -7.56 17.47
CA LEU A 501 7.33 -8.52 18.27
C LEU A 501 8.82 -8.29 18.03
N ALA A 502 9.57 -8.01 19.09
CA ALA A 502 11.02 -7.84 19.06
C ALA A 502 11.69 -8.77 20.08
N GLY A 503 12.56 -9.65 19.59
CA GLY A 503 13.19 -10.70 20.37
C GLY A 503 14.70 -10.73 20.15
N SER A 504 15.51 -10.82 21.20
CA SER A 504 16.96 -11.03 21.04
C SER A 504 17.51 -12.12 21.96
N GLY A 505 18.58 -12.75 21.48
CA GLY A 505 19.30 -13.85 22.12
C GLY A 505 20.81 -13.64 22.04
N GLY A 506 21.50 -13.62 23.18
CA GLY A 506 22.97 -13.47 23.22
C GLY A 506 23.61 -14.47 24.17
N TYR A 507 24.24 -15.52 23.63
CA TYR A 507 24.76 -16.64 24.42
C TYR A 507 26.28 -16.80 24.25
N GLY A 508 27.06 -16.31 25.21
CA GLY A 508 28.53 -16.38 25.17
C GLY A 508 29.09 -17.20 26.31
N GLY A 509 30.03 -18.12 26.07
CA GLY A 509 30.59 -18.95 27.15
C GLY A 509 31.23 -18.16 28.30
N SER A 510 31.71 -16.94 28.06
CA SER A 510 32.09 -15.98 29.12
C SER A 510 31.04 -14.88 29.32
N ALA A 511 30.64 -14.18 28.26
CA ALA A 511 29.73 -13.04 28.34
C ALA A 511 28.64 -13.07 27.26
N GLY A 512 27.37 -12.98 27.67
CA GLY A 512 26.25 -12.75 26.77
C GLY A 512 25.69 -11.33 26.98
N VAL A 513 25.59 -10.55 25.91
CA VAL A 513 25.02 -9.19 25.94
C VAL A 513 23.93 -9.09 24.89
N GLY A 514 22.87 -8.35 25.18
CA GLY A 514 21.85 -8.13 24.18
C GLY A 514 20.78 -7.14 24.56
N GLY A 515 20.10 -6.67 23.52
CA GLY A 515 19.15 -5.59 23.59
C GLY A 515 17.97 -5.84 22.66
N SER A 516 16.75 -5.61 23.15
CA SER A 516 15.57 -5.55 22.31
C SER A 516 14.88 -4.20 22.47
N LEU A 517 14.47 -3.60 21.36
CA LEU A 517 13.71 -2.36 21.33
C LEU A 517 12.44 -2.56 20.49
N GLY A 518 11.29 -2.24 21.07
CA GLY A 518 10.02 -2.12 20.37
C GLY A 518 9.50 -0.70 20.48
N VAL A 519 9.32 -0.03 19.34
CA VAL A 519 8.75 1.32 19.28
C VAL A 519 7.49 1.31 18.43
N THR A 520 6.40 1.85 18.97
CA THR A 520 5.16 2.07 18.20
C THR A 520 4.73 3.52 18.33
N THR A 521 4.58 4.22 17.20
CA THR A 521 4.06 5.60 17.13
C THR A 521 2.83 5.62 16.24
N ILE A 522 1.66 5.87 16.83
CA ILE A 522 0.39 5.97 16.12
C ILE A 522 -0.09 7.41 16.19
N ILE A 523 -0.26 8.04 15.04
CA ILE A 523 -0.82 9.38 14.92
C ILE A 523 -1.99 9.31 13.95
N SER A 524 -3.22 9.50 14.44
CA SER A 524 -4.42 9.46 13.60
C SER A 524 -5.21 10.75 13.70
N THR A 525 -5.69 11.25 12.56
CA THR A 525 -6.60 12.39 12.49
C THR A 525 -7.81 11.99 11.65
N VAL A 526 -8.97 11.87 12.29
CA VAL A 526 -10.24 11.42 11.70
C VAL A 526 -11.26 12.54 11.83
N LEU A 527 -11.63 13.18 10.72
CA LEU A 527 -12.50 14.35 10.74
C LEU A 527 -13.72 14.16 9.83
N ALA A 528 -14.91 14.32 10.40
CA ALA A 528 -16.16 14.43 9.66
C ALA A 528 -16.75 15.83 9.88
N TYR A 529 -16.88 16.66 8.84
CA TYR A 529 -17.32 18.04 9.08
C TYR A 529 -18.08 18.73 7.96
N ILE A 530 -18.72 19.83 8.32
CA ILE A 530 -19.30 20.81 7.38
C ILE A 530 -18.55 22.14 7.52
N GLY A 531 -18.14 22.69 6.38
CA GLY A 531 -17.30 23.88 6.25
C GLY A 531 -17.97 25.18 6.66
N GLN A 532 -17.16 26.23 6.81
CA GLN A 532 -17.61 27.56 7.22
C GLN A 532 -18.56 28.14 6.17
N GLY A 533 -19.69 28.70 6.60
CA GLY A 533 -20.64 29.34 5.69
C GLY A 533 -21.36 28.40 4.71
N ALA A 534 -21.16 27.08 4.81
CA ALA A 534 -21.84 26.12 3.94
C ALA A 534 -23.36 26.12 4.20
N ASN A 535 -24.16 25.99 3.14
CA ASN A 535 -25.61 25.88 3.23
C ASN A 535 -26.03 24.45 2.86
N VAL A 536 -26.43 23.66 3.84
CA VAL A 536 -26.72 22.23 3.68
C VAL A 536 -28.15 21.94 4.09
N THR A 537 -28.90 21.27 3.21
CA THR A 537 -30.28 20.85 3.48
C THR A 537 -30.45 19.35 3.20
N ALA A 538 -30.90 18.61 4.21
CA ALA A 538 -31.18 17.17 4.15
C ALA A 538 -32.58 16.89 4.71
N LEU A 539 -33.61 16.84 3.87
CA LEU A 539 -35.02 16.83 4.32
C LEU A 539 -35.48 15.50 4.95
N GLY A 540 -34.77 14.39 4.73
CA GLY A 540 -35.09 13.09 5.31
C GLY A 540 -36.38 12.44 4.78
N ASN A 541 -36.88 12.85 3.61
CA ASN A 541 -38.16 12.37 3.05
C ASN A 541 -38.08 10.99 2.37
N VAL A 542 -36.91 10.35 2.38
CA VAL A 542 -36.71 8.98 1.86
C VAL A 542 -36.44 8.04 3.02
N GLU A 543 -36.37 6.73 2.74
CA GLU A 543 -36.09 5.65 3.70
C GLU A 543 -34.99 5.97 4.71
N ALA A 544 -35.14 5.45 5.94
CA ALA A 544 -34.16 5.62 6.99
C ALA A 544 -32.85 4.89 6.65
N VAL A 545 -31.74 5.47 7.09
CA VAL A 545 -30.38 4.94 6.89
C VAL A 545 -29.80 4.49 8.21
N ASN A 546 -28.97 3.46 8.17
CA ASN A 546 -28.21 3.03 9.35
C ASN A 546 -27.11 4.05 9.64
N THR A 547 -27.24 4.75 10.76
CA THR A 547 -26.27 5.74 11.25
C THR A 547 -25.70 5.30 12.58
N PHE A 548 -24.52 5.80 12.94
CA PHE A 548 -23.90 5.50 14.21
C PHE A 548 -24.66 6.14 15.38
N THR A 549 -24.78 5.39 16.47
CA THR A 549 -25.41 5.86 17.73
C THR A 549 -24.44 6.62 18.63
N GLY A 550 -23.14 6.43 18.43
CA GLY A 550 -22.09 6.88 19.35
C GLY A 550 -21.79 5.89 20.49
N ALA A 551 -22.54 4.80 20.61
CA ALA A 551 -22.20 3.73 21.55
C ALA A 551 -21.01 2.90 21.03
N SER A 552 -20.26 2.34 21.98
CA SER A 552 -19.12 1.46 21.72
C SER A 552 -19.45 0.29 20.80
N GLY A 553 -18.43 -0.20 20.08
CA GLY A 553 -18.58 -1.35 19.20
C GLY A 553 -19.37 -1.04 17.92
N LYS A 554 -19.35 0.21 17.44
CA LYS A 554 -19.96 0.62 16.15
C LYS A 554 -21.46 0.37 16.06
N ALA A 555 -22.19 0.52 17.17
CA ALA A 555 -23.63 0.34 17.17
C ALA A 555 -24.34 1.34 16.24
N LYS A 556 -25.25 0.82 15.40
CA LYS A 556 -26.03 1.59 14.42
C LYS A 556 -27.52 1.48 14.69
N GLU A 557 -28.26 2.50 14.29
CA GLU A 557 -29.72 2.50 14.27
C GLU A 557 -30.26 3.20 13.02
N LEU A 558 -31.53 2.97 12.72
CA LEU A 558 -32.21 3.60 11.59
C LEU A 558 -32.62 5.04 11.94
N ALA A 559 -32.16 6.01 11.16
CA ALA A 559 -32.52 7.41 11.30
C ALA A 559 -32.66 8.12 9.94
N ARG A 560 -33.21 9.34 9.91
CA ARG A 560 -33.36 10.17 8.70
C ARG A 560 -32.83 11.58 8.94
N GLY A 561 -32.21 12.21 7.93
CA GLY A 561 -31.69 13.56 8.02
C GLY A 561 -30.20 13.67 7.70
N LEU A 562 -29.44 14.40 8.53
CA LEU A 562 -28.01 14.69 8.35
C LEU A 562 -27.17 13.99 9.42
N PHE A 563 -26.19 13.21 8.99
CA PHE A 563 -25.32 12.43 9.86
C PHE A 563 -23.84 12.73 9.58
N LEU A 564 -23.10 13.13 10.61
CA LEU A 564 -21.65 13.29 10.60
C LEU A 564 -21.06 12.29 11.59
N THR A 565 -20.20 11.39 11.13
CA THR A 565 -19.52 10.41 12.01
C THR A 565 -18.02 10.42 11.77
N ALA A 566 -17.26 10.59 12.85
CA ALA A 566 -15.83 10.29 12.91
C ALA A 566 -15.60 9.12 13.88
N TYR A 567 -15.02 8.02 13.42
CA TYR A 567 -14.79 6.83 14.26
C TYR A 567 -13.37 6.30 14.07
N SER A 568 -12.61 6.17 15.17
CA SER A 568 -11.28 5.55 15.20
C SER A 568 -11.27 4.31 16.09
N THR A 569 -10.70 3.21 15.61
CA THR A 569 -10.41 2.01 16.42
C THR A 569 -8.97 1.56 16.23
N GLU A 570 -8.29 1.25 17.34
CA GLU A 570 -6.94 0.71 17.33
C GLU A 570 -6.79 -0.46 18.31
N VAL A 571 -6.21 -1.57 17.85
CA VAL A 571 -5.80 -2.70 18.69
C VAL A 571 -4.32 -2.96 18.47
N ILE A 572 -3.51 -2.72 19.48
CA ILE A 572 -2.05 -2.72 19.41
C ILE A 572 -1.50 -3.71 20.42
N VAL A 573 -0.66 -4.63 19.95
CA VAL A 573 0.09 -5.59 20.78
C VAL A 573 1.57 -5.40 20.54
N VAL A 574 2.33 -5.10 21.59
CA VAL A 574 3.78 -4.97 21.53
C VAL A 574 4.41 -5.94 22.52
N THR A 575 5.30 -6.80 22.04
CA THR A 575 6.08 -7.70 22.89
C THR A 575 7.55 -7.52 22.61
N VAL A 576 8.31 -7.19 23.64
CA VAL A 576 9.76 -6.99 23.56
C VAL A 576 10.41 -7.93 24.57
N VAL A 577 11.18 -8.89 24.09
CA VAL A 577 11.86 -9.87 24.93
C VAL A 577 13.34 -9.94 24.60
N SER A 578 14.16 -10.10 25.63
CA SER A 578 15.59 -10.27 25.45
C SER A 578 16.09 -11.34 26.41
N GLY A 579 16.83 -12.32 25.91
CA GLY A 579 17.33 -13.45 26.70
C GLY A 579 18.81 -13.67 26.46
N GLN A 580 19.62 -13.48 27.48
CA GLN A 580 21.07 -13.48 27.38
C GLN A 580 21.66 -14.38 28.45
N GLY A 581 22.70 -15.11 28.05
CA GLY A 581 23.39 -16.06 28.90
C GLY A 581 24.89 -15.95 28.75
N GLY A 582 25.62 -15.96 29.86
CA GLY A 582 27.05 -16.25 29.80
C GLY A 582 27.61 -16.91 31.04
N GLY A 583 28.75 -17.60 30.88
CA GLY A 583 29.36 -18.33 32.01
C GLY A 583 29.79 -17.41 33.14
N SER A 584 30.26 -16.21 32.83
CA SER A 584 30.58 -15.18 33.82
C SER A 584 29.48 -14.11 33.91
N ALA A 585 29.09 -13.51 32.79
CA ALA A 585 28.16 -12.39 32.77
C ALA A 585 27.05 -12.56 31.73
N GLY A 586 25.81 -12.22 32.11
CA GLY A 586 24.68 -12.07 31.18
C GLY A 586 24.07 -10.68 31.35
N VAL A 587 24.01 -9.88 30.29
CA VAL A 587 23.45 -8.52 30.31
C VAL A 587 22.29 -8.42 29.32
N ALA A 588 21.10 -8.12 29.86
CA ALA A 588 19.84 -8.03 29.15
C ALA A 588 19.25 -6.62 29.23
N VAL A 589 18.91 -6.01 28.09
CA VAL A 589 18.13 -4.77 28.07
C VAL A 589 16.92 -4.92 27.15
N SER A 590 15.73 -4.62 27.66
CA SER A 590 14.51 -4.57 26.83
C SER A 590 13.80 -3.24 27.02
N VAL A 591 13.44 -2.58 25.92
CA VAL A 591 12.73 -1.30 25.95
C VAL A 591 11.49 -1.37 25.05
N GLY A 592 10.32 -1.13 25.63
CA GLY A 592 9.08 -0.81 24.94
C GLY A 592 8.80 0.70 25.04
N ALA A 593 8.53 1.35 23.91
CA ALA A 593 8.14 2.75 23.87
C ALA A 593 6.96 2.94 22.91
N ASN A 594 5.83 3.39 23.44
CA ASN A 594 4.58 3.50 22.69
C ASN A 594 4.06 4.94 22.79
N VAL A 595 3.77 5.56 21.66
CA VAL A 595 3.19 6.90 21.57
C VAL A 595 1.93 6.83 20.72
N ILE A 596 0.80 7.26 21.28
CA ILE A 596 -0.49 7.29 20.60
C ILE A 596 -1.06 8.70 20.69
N ARG A 597 -1.31 9.31 19.53
CA ARG A 597 -1.87 10.66 19.41
C ARG A 597 -3.01 10.67 18.39
N ASN A 598 -4.23 10.70 18.89
CA ASN A 598 -5.42 10.69 18.04
C ASN A 598 -6.24 11.98 18.16
N ILE A 599 -6.76 12.44 17.03
CA ILE A 599 -7.79 13.47 16.94
C ILE A 599 -8.96 12.86 16.17
N THR A 600 -10.13 12.79 16.79
CA THR A 600 -11.36 12.28 16.18
C THR A 600 -12.48 13.28 16.40
N GLU A 601 -12.93 13.95 15.33
CA GLU A 601 -13.90 15.04 15.46
C GLU A 601 -15.02 14.98 14.43
N ALA A 602 -16.25 15.16 14.91
CA ALA A 602 -17.43 15.39 14.11
C ALA A 602 -17.95 16.80 14.38
N PHE A 603 -17.91 17.72 13.41
CA PHE A 603 -18.24 19.12 13.72
C PHE A 603 -18.84 19.93 12.57
N ILE A 604 -19.55 20.99 12.94
CA ILE A 604 -20.07 22.01 12.02
C ILE A 604 -19.32 23.31 12.28
N LYS A 605 -18.67 23.87 11.25
CA LYS A 605 -17.89 25.11 11.36
C LYS A 605 -18.77 26.36 11.48
N ALA A 606 -18.13 27.45 11.87
CA ALA A 606 -18.77 28.74 12.10
C ALA A 606 -19.61 29.21 10.89
N ASN A 607 -20.72 29.88 11.17
CA ASN A 607 -21.63 30.45 10.17
C ASN A 607 -22.24 29.45 9.16
N ALA A 608 -22.04 28.14 9.32
CA ALA A 608 -22.73 27.15 8.50
C ALA A 608 -24.24 27.18 8.77
N VAL A 609 -25.04 26.96 7.74
CA VAL A 609 -26.51 26.99 7.79
C VAL A 609 -27.03 25.62 7.41
N ILE A 610 -27.62 24.92 8.37
CA ILE A 610 -28.13 23.56 8.22
C ILE A 610 -29.65 23.56 8.32
N ASN A 611 -30.31 23.05 7.28
CA ASN A 611 -31.76 22.92 7.19
C ASN A 611 -32.52 24.24 7.45
N GLN A 612 -32.08 25.35 6.85
CA GLN A 612 -32.72 26.67 7.06
C GLN A 612 -34.21 26.65 6.71
N ASN A 613 -34.55 26.15 5.52
CA ASN A 613 -35.92 25.95 5.09
C ASN A 613 -36.33 24.49 5.33
N ASN A 614 -36.88 24.25 6.52
CA ASN A 614 -37.23 22.90 6.96
C ASN A 614 -38.73 22.58 6.83
N ALA A 615 -39.51 23.40 6.12
CA ALA A 615 -40.97 23.27 6.08
C ALA A 615 -41.44 21.93 5.50
N ALA A 616 -40.74 21.45 4.47
CA ALA A 616 -41.05 20.20 3.76
C ALA A 616 -40.28 18.97 4.27
N ALA A 617 -39.60 19.06 5.42
CA ALA A 617 -38.84 17.94 5.98
C ALA A 617 -39.73 16.90 6.66
N HIS A 618 -39.25 15.66 6.69
CA HIS A 618 -39.90 14.55 7.36
C HIS A 618 -39.98 14.79 8.87
N ALA A 619 -41.05 14.33 9.52
CA ALA A 619 -41.27 14.56 10.96
C ALA A 619 -40.14 13.99 11.84
N ALA A 620 -39.53 12.88 11.41
CA ALA A 620 -38.39 12.23 12.07
C ALA A 620 -37.01 12.69 11.55
N GLN A 621 -36.91 13.83 10.86
CA GLN A 621 -35.62 14.36 10.41
C GLN A 621 -34.81 14.90 11.59
N GLU A 622 -33.59 14.38 11.74
CA GLU A 622 -32.62 14.75 12.77
C GLU A 622 -31.29 15.24 12.19
N VAL A 623 -30.48 15.88 13.04
CA VAL A 623 -29.08 16.20 12.78
C VAL A 623 -28.23 15.53 13.85
N ARG A 624 -27.30 14.68 13.46
CA ARG A 624 -26.48 13.90 14.40
C ARG A 624 -24.99 14.02 14.09
N LEU A 625 -24.21 14.38 15.11
CA LEU A 625 -22.75 14.42 15.09
C LEU A 625 -22.21 13.38 16.09
N VAL A 626 -21.41 12.43 15.60
CA VAL A 626 -20.83 11.36 16.41
C VAL A 626 -19.32 11.33 16.23
N ALA A 627 -18.57 11.45 17.32
CA ALA A 627 -17.15 11.15 17.37
C ALA A 627 -16.93 9.96 18.31
N VAL A 628 -16.12 8.96 17.94
CA VAL A 628 -15.77 7.84 18.84
C VAL A 628 -14.32 7.42 18.60
N ASP A 629 -13.54 7.25 19.65
CA ASP A 629 -12.13 6.84 19.58
C ASP A 629 -11.81 5.74 20.59
N GLU A 630 -11.66 4.49 20.12
CA GLU A 630 -11.46 3.29 20.93
C GLU A 630 -10.06 2.69 20.68
N THR A 631 -9.16 2.75 21.66
CA THR A 631 -7.82 2.10 21.58
C THR A 631 -7.65 1.05 22.66
N VAL A 632 -7.10 -0.11 22.28
CA VAL A 632 -6.56 -1.14 23.17
C VAL A 632 -5.06 -1.27 22.91
N LEU A 633 -4.24 -1.01 23.92
CA LEU A 633 -2.79 -1.22 23.88
C LEU A 633 -2.40 -2.30 24.90
N THR A 634 -1.80 -3.39 24.43
CA THR A 634 -1.23 -4.44 25.27
C THR A 634 0.28 -4.49 25.05
N THR A 635 1.05 -4.22 26.09
CA THR A 635 2.53 -4.24 26.05
C THR A 635 3.07 -5.30 27.00
N VAL A 636 4.08 -6.03 26.54
CA VAL A 636 4.82 -6.99 27.37
C VAL A 636 6.31 -6.79 27.12
N VAL A 637 7.03 -6.31 28.13
CA VAL A 637 8.49 -6.15 28.08
C VAL A 637 9.13 -7.11 29.07
N GLY A 638 9.85 -8.10 28.55
CA GLY A 638 10.52 -9.13 29.31
C GLY A 638 12.03 -9.12 29.06
N MET A 639 12.79 -9.57 30.05
CA MET A 639 14.23 -9.73 29.92
C MET A 639 14.72 -10.89 30.79
N LEU A 640 15.82 -11.52 30.39
CA LEU A 640 16.53 -12.52 31.19
C LEU A 640 18.04 -12.37 30.99
N GLY A 641 18.76 -11.84 31.98
CA GLY A 641 20.22 -11.80 32.00
C GLY A 641 20.77 -12.87 32.94
N ALA A 642 21.20 -14.01 32.38
CA ALA A 642 21.75 -15.12 33.15
C ALA A 642 23.28 -15.13 33.11
N GLY A 643 23.95 -15.03 34.26
CA GLY A 643 25.41 -15.12 34.37
C GLY A 643 25.85 -15.86 35.63
N GLY A 644 26.91 -16.66 35.54
CA GLY A 644 27.42 -17.42 36.70
C GLY A 644 27.99 -16.53 37.81
N SER A 645 28.64 -15.42 37.43
CA SER A 645 29.15 -14.42 38.37
C SER A 645 28.26 -13.18 38.46
N ALA A 646 27.62 -12.76 37.36
CA ALA A 646 26.73 -11.61 37.34
C ALA A 646 25.64 -11.73 36.26
N GLY A 647 24.37 -11.66 36.67
CA GLY A 647 23.23 -11.46 35.77
C GLY A 647 22.70 -10.04 35.94
N VAL A 648 22.78 -9.23 34.90
CA VAL A 648 22.26 -7.85 34.91
C VAL A 648 21.13 -7.75 33.89
N GLY A 649 20.06 -7.11 34.32
CA GLY A 649 18.88 -6.99 33.51
C GLY A 649 18.16 -5.68 33.75
N ALA A 650 17.77 -5.01 32.68
CA ALA A 650 16.90 -3.85 32.72
C ALA A 650 15.75 -4.01 31.71
N ALA A 651 14.52 -3.80 32.17
CA ALA A 651 13.36 -3.63 31.32
C ALA A 651 12.74 -2.26 31.58
N SER A 652 12.34 -1.58 30.52
CA SER A 652 11.50 -0.37 30.58
C SER A 652 10.34 -0.52 29.61
N ASP A 653 9.14 -0.21 30.08
CA ASP A 653 7.96 -0.11 29.23
C ASP A 653 7.30 1.24 29.47
N THR A 654 7.21 2.06 28.43
CA THR A 654 6.68 3.41 28.50
C THR A 654 5.59 3.58 27.46
N GLY A 655 4.42 4.06 27.89
CA GLY A 655 3.32 4.46 27.01
C GLY A 655 2.94 5.92 27.26
N ASP A 656 2.82 6.69 26.18
CA ASP A 656 2.21 8.02 26.16
C ASP A 656 0.97 7.96 25.25
N MET A 657 -0.20 8.31 25.77
CA MET A 657 -1.45 8.30 25.02
C MET A 657 -2.20 9.61 25.26
N VAL A 658 -2.37 10.39 24.18
CA VAL A 658 -3.13 11.65 24.18
C VAL A 658 -4.19 11.57 23.09
N LYS A 659 -5.45 11.75 23.45
CA LYS A 659 -6.58 11.68 22.53
C LYS A 659 -7.47 12.90 22.64
N THR A 660 -7.99 13.37 21.52
CA THR A 660 -9.00 14.42 21.45
C THR A 660 -10.20 13.90 20.67
N THR A 661 -11.30 13.64 21.37
CA THR A 661 -12.56 13.18 20.76
C THR A 661 -13.63 14.24 21.00
N ARG A 662 -14.18 14.83 19.93
CA ARG A 662 -15.12 15.96 20.04
C ARG A 662 -16.25 15.89 19.02
N ALA A 663 -17.46 16.13 19.48
CA ALA A 663 -18.61 16.44 18.64
C ALA A 663 -19.12 17.85 19.01
N TYR A 664 -19.10 18.79 18.07
CA TYR A 664 -19.43 20.19 18.38
C TYR A 664 -19.93 21.01 17.18
N ILE A 665 -20.62 22.11 17.49
CA ILE A 665 -21.07 23.14 16.54
C ILE A 665 -20.38 24.44 16.92
N GLN A 666 -19.73 25.12 15.97
CA GLN A 666 -19.01 26.36 16.20
C GLN A 666 -19.91 27.60 16.14
N ASP A 667 -19.40 28.72 16.66
CA ASP A 667 -20.10 30.00 16.77
C ASP A 667 -20.71 30.49 15.45
N GLY A 668 -21.93 31.02 15.53
CA GLY A 668 -22.66 31.58 14.39
C GLY A 668 -23.28 30.55 13.44
N ALA A 669 -23.04 29.25 13.62
CA ALA A 669 -23.75 28.21 12.87
C ALA A 669 -25.23 28.15 13.28
N SER A 670 -26.11 27.97 12.30
CA SER A 670 -27.56 27.79 12.49
C SER A 670 -27.94 26.37 12.10
N VAL A 671 -28.42 25.56 13.05
CA VAL A 671 -28.79 24.16 12.82
C VAL A 671 -30.24 23.92 13.20
N ASN A 672 -31.05 23.48 12.24
CA ASN A 672 -32.44 23.11 12.46
C ASN A 672 -32.68 21.62 12.19
N ALA A 673 -33.60 21.01 12.95
CA ALA A 673 -34.13 19.68 12.74
C ALA A 673 -35.64 19.67 13.03
N LYS A 674 -36.40 18.72 12.48
CA LYS A 674 -37.82 18.53 12.85
C LYS A 674 -37.98 17.72 14.12
N ASN A 675 -37.07 16.79 14.36
CA ASN A 675 -36.97 16.00 15.56
C ASN A 675 -35.74 16.45 16.36
N ASP A 676 -34.71 15.61 16.44
CA ASP A 676 -33.59 15.81 17.36
C ASP A 676 -32.35 16.43 16.71
N ILE A 677 -31.57 17.15 17.53
CA ILE A 677 -30.18 17.51 17.24
C ILE A 677 -29.32 16.82 18.29
N MET A 678 -28.51 15.86 17.88
CA MET A 678 -27.74 14.99 18.77
C MET A 678 -26.24 15.14 18.54
N LEU A 679 -25.49 15.36 19.60
CA LEU A 679 -24.02 15.40 19.60
C LEU A 679 -23.52 14.36 20.61
N SER A 680 -22.67 13.44 20.16
CA SER A 680 -22.07 12.40 21.00
C SER A 680 -20.58 12.30 20.71
N SER A 681 -19.76 12.23 21.75
CA SER A 681 -18.30 12.10 21.66
C SER A 681 -17.72 11.21 22.73
#